data_AF-A0A2D9Z9Z2-F1
#
_entry.id   AF-A0A2D9Z9Z2-F1
#
_cell.length_a   1.000
_cell.length_b   1.000
_cell.length_c   1.000
_cell.angle_alpha   90.00
_cell.angle_beta   90.00
_cell.angle_gamma   90.00
#
_symmetry.space_group_name_H-M   'P 1'
#
loop_
_entity.id
_entity.type
_entity.pdbx_description
1 polymer ?
#
loop_
_entity_poly.entity_id
_entity_poly.type
_entity_poly.pdbx_seq_one_letter_code
_entity_poly.pdbx_strand_id
1 'polypeptide(L)'
;MAQPKLVSPDQPFALRVLLRGYEFCASLKLAVVLIFAMAFALGYATFVEAAYGTPVVQYFVYQTWWFNGLNILLGINIFCAAAIRYPWQRHQTGFVVTHIGLLVLLGGAAIGRQAGVDAQIPVFESRMERYAFDRTNLFFDVKIEEDHEEGAGHNHEDFVQTIGRVPFPAGPFNWDDYATEFAYNSGQTYDSSIEAILKNGLRWTSGHVFKLANRATPGTVLIDETIGGLGKNLKIETLEFQANSTMSSEPRVEMVVSGIPEKYLDEETGREEERPGSFPDGPQNSFSVTITPLPDALLDQYGDIYPYGFSQPLQAGGGKVMLWIAPDATYQKAFLEATPQGELSTRGQIVLTVDDQVHHIDLAEVSAGDTVELTDSAYSLEVKGIWQDVNEGQPGTQGTAYGYSEKIAEEPTVPTVHLQVLDAQGTPHGREVLLFANKPHHNVYDYENRIYGTYWFDFSTKEIQPFGPQANSEEVYSRIEFLQGADGQLYYRYWNRRTNQLVITKELNQQGTPEDATAGFQMPQFKNPLQFYVAEFVSSDNPQLASKALPFNRDLQIVQREVRAKVRVTWGDIVREQWIRAFVGAPGERQTAEQQIRIHDADQGHSLVLSMPTESIDIGFRIRLKDFERKLDPGTSQASHYSSWVDFVDLKNTQEIWTVSSAGGQAQSLGVPTRATPEDAKPQVLHQFVSGYAVDGDTIYWLDRDNRQLQSTDIQSGKTSTILDNDKIGLLTGDEASNAFLNSPRNLQLQGQTLFWVDELGGTSVIQSVQTNGNSPTRVVHSPGQVVQLIVDASKEKLYWLNSTAGQISRCNLEGRQMEIGIIKGLRRPTSFALDSKKQKLFWAESDKSATGTISRGVLMSSDLPKSSIEEVSPDKIRTLEVDMYAVGMTFNPQEDQLAFIAAEKPLEGYIGHHAGKVHATHHLFTCSVTGSNITQIPASGLDLASNLSIIDGNYYWTQSASYYHDVYITMNAPVEFDSPTNGHSYRLFQESFSGPWKPGDPEYERVIPADSQQEDLYLSVLTVNRDPGRAIRNLGCLIVCLGIAIMFYMKAYFFKPRRKKAAVIPADETNDTATNTPEEAPSDAS
;
A
#
# COMPACT_ATOMS: atom_id res chain seq x y z
N MET A 1 46.66 43.12 -7.32
CA MET A 1 46.60 43.95 -8.55
C MET A 1 45.26 44.66 -8.55
N ALA A 2 45.26 45.98 -8.83
CA ALA A 2 44.07 46.82 -8.74
C ALA A 2 42.97 46.33 -9.68
N GLN A 3 41.71 46.36 -9.21
CA GLN A 3 40.54 46.08 -10.03
C GLN A 3 40.52 47.06 -11.22
N PRO A 4 40.33 46.60 -12.48
CA PRO A 4 40.10 47.52 -13.58
C PRO A 4 38.78 48.27 -13.31
N LYS A 5 38.84 49.58 -13.10
CA LYS A 5 37.65 50.44 -13.11
C LYS A 5 37.22 50.61 -14.57
N LEU A 6 36.14 49.95 -14.95
CA LEU A 6 35.52 50.00 -16.28
C LEU A 6 34.67 51.27 -16.45
N VAL A 7 34.19 51.85 -15.35
CA VAL A 7 33.32 53.03 -15.36
C VAL A 7 34.15 54.32 -15.42
N SER A 8 33.94 55.12 -16.48
CA SER A 8 34.49 56.48 -16.64
C SER A 8 33.37 57.53 -16.61
N PRO A 9 33.60 58.74 -16.07
CA PRO A 9 32.63 59.85 -16.14
C PRO A 9 32.15 60.18 -17.55
N ASP A 10 32.99 59.92 -18.57
CA ASP A 10 32.77 60.29 -19.98
C ASP A 10 31.84 59.34 -20.75
N GLN A 11 31.38 58.25 -20.12
CA GLN A 11 30.54 57.23 -20.75
C GLN A 11 29.04 57.60 -20.70
N PRO A 12 28.21 57.18 -21.68
CA PRO A 12 26.76 57.34 -21.64
C PRO A 12 26.14 56.76 -20.37
N PHE A 13 25.05 57.37 -19.86
CA PHE A 13 24.41 56.94 -18.61
C PHE A 13 24.04 55.45 -18.60
N ALA A 14 23.38 54.95 -19.65
CA ALA A 14 23.01 53.54 -19.76
C ALA A 14 24.22 52.59 -19.71
N LEU A 15 25.33 52.96 -20.38
CA LEU A 15 26.56 52.18 -20.37
C LEU A 15 27.22 52.18 -18.99
N ARG A 16 27.23 53.33 -18.29
CA ARG A 16 27.76 53.43 -16.92
C ARG A 16 26.96 52.56 -15.95
N VAL A 17 25.63 52.53 -16.09
CA VAL A 17 24.76 51.67 -15.29
C VAL A 17 25.09 50.19 -15.54
N LEU A 18 25.21 49.78 -16.80
CA LEU A 18 25.55 48.41 -17.18
C LEU A 18 26.94 47.99 -16.66
N LEU A 19 27.97 48.83 -16.85
CA LEU A 19 29.33 48.54 -16.39
C LEU A 19 29.44 48.51 -14.86
N ARG A 20 28.71 49.37 -14.15
CA ARG A 20 28.59 49.29 -12.68
C ARG A 20 27.95 47.99 -12.23
N GLY A 21 26.90 47.55 -12.92
CA GLY A 21 26.27 46.25 -12.68
C GLY A 21 27.25 45.11 -12.84
N TYR A 22 28.01 45.09 -13.94
CA TYR A 22 29.03 44.08 -14.19
C TYR A 22 30.17 44.09 -13.16
N GLU A 23 30.69 45.27 -12.77
CA GLU A 23 31.69 45.41 -11.70
C GLU A 23 31.17 44.89 -10.35
N PHE A 24 29.90 45.17 -10.04
CA PHE A 24 29.25 44.69 -8.83
C PHE A 24 29.15 43.16 -8.84
N CYS A 25 28.67 42.57 -9.95
CA CYS A 25 28.61 41.13 -10.16
C CYS A 25 30.00 40.47 -10.05
N ALA A 26 31.07 41.13 -10.50
CA ALA A 26 32.44 40.62 -10.40
C ALA A 26 33.13 40.89 -9.04
N SER A 27 32.44 41.49 -8.08
CA SER A 27 33.07 41.98 -6.84
C SER A 27 33.33 40.87 -5.82
N LEU A 28 34.46 40.97 -5.10
CA LEU A 28 34.79 40.08 -3.98
C LEU A 28 33.83 40.25 -2.80
N LYS A 29 33.31 41.47 -2.57
CA LYS A 29 32.34 41.74 -1.50
C LYS A 29 31.06 40.94 -1.72
N LEU A 30 30.53 40.96 -2.94
CA LEU A 30 29.37 40.14 -3.31
C LEU A 30 29.69 38.65 -3.14
N ALA A 31 30.86 38.19 -3.58
CA ALA A 31 31.28 36.79 -3.43
C ALA A 31 31.28 36.34 -1.96
N VAL A 32 31.84 37.13 -1.03
CA VAL A 32 31.85 36.81 0.40
C VAL A 32 30.44 36.72 0.97
N VAL A 33 29.55 37.66 0.60
CA VAL A 33 28.15 37.63 1.02
C VAL A 33 27.44 36.38 0.50
N LEU A 34 27.60 36.06 -0.79
CA LEU A 34 26.97 34.88 -1.41
C LEU A 34 27.48 33.56 -0.80
N ILE A 35 28.79 33.45 -0.56
CA ILE A 35 29.38 32.26 0.07
C ILE A 35 28.89 32.10 1.51
N PHE A 36 28.82 33.19 2.29
CA PHE A 36 28.33 33.13 3.66
C PHE A 36 26.83 32.80 3.70
N ALA A 37 26.03 33.39 2.81
CA ALA A 37 24.62 33.04 2.65
C ALA A 37 24.43 31.57 2.25
N MET A 38 25.27 31.04 1.35
CA MET A 38 25.25 29.63 0.97
C MET A 38 25.64 28.72 2.14
N ALA A 39 26.71 29.03 2.86
CA ALA A 39 27.14 28.26 4.02
C ALA A 39 26.06 28.24 5.13
N PHE A 40 25.41 29.39 5.37
CA PHE A 40 24.28 29.47 6.29
C PHE A 40 23.08 28.65 5.81
N ALA A 41 22.70 28.77 4.53
CA ALA A 41 21.59 28.01 3.96
C ALA A 41 21.82 26.50 4.03
N LEU A 42 23.03 26.02 3.72
CA LEU A 42 23.40 24.61 3.82
C LEU A 42 23.43 24.13 5.28
N GLY A 43 24.01 24.92 6.19
CA GLY A 43 24.01 24.59 7.62
C GLY A 43 22.59 24.51 8.19
N TYR A 44 21.73 25.45 7.82
CA TYR A 44 20.31 25.42 8.17
C TYR A 44 19.60 24.21 7.58
N ALA A 45 19.86 23.89 6.30
CA ALA A 45 19.30 22.72 5.62
C ALA A 45 19.63 21.42 6.37
N THR A 46 20.87 21.25 6.85
CA THR A 46 21.28 20.08 7.63
C THR A 46 20.48 19.95 8.94
N PHE A 47 20.20 21.06 9.63
CA PHE A 47 19.36 21.01 10.83
C PHE A 47 17.89 20.69 10.51
N VAL A 48 17.34 21.25 9.44
CA VAL A 48 15.98 20.94 8.97
C VAL A 48 15.86 19.46 8.58
N GLU A 49 16.83 18.93 7.83
CA GLU A 49 16.87 17.52 7.45
C GLU A 49 16.95 16.61 8.67
N ALA A 50 17.82 16.93 9.64
CA ALA A 50 17.94 16.16 10.87
C ALA A 50 16.66 16.17 11.72
N ALA A 51 15.86 17.24 11.67
CA ALA A 51 14.63 17.37 12.43
C ALA A 51 13.41 16.74 11.71
N TYR A 52 13.26 17.02 10.41
CA TYR A 52 12.03 16.75 9.65
C TYR A 52 12.22 15.80 8.44
N GLY A 53 13.45 15.41 8.12
CA GLY A 53 13.77 14.47 7.05
C GLY A 53 14.09 15.10 5.68
N THR A 54 14.58 14.26 4.77
CA THR A 54 15.07 14.67 3.44
C THR A 54 13.98 15.27 2.53
N PRO A 55 12.74 14.73 2.44
CA PRO A 55 11.70 15.34 1.60
C PRO A 55 11.37 16.79 1.99
N VAL A 56 11.41 17.08 3.30
CA VAL A 56 11.11 18.41 3.84
C VAL A 56 12.19 19.42 3.45
N VAL A 57 13.47 19.08 3.61
CA VAL A 57 14.56 20.00 3.23
C VAL A 57 14.61 20.22 1.72
N GLN A 58 14.28 19.19 0.93
CA GLN A 58 14.14 19.33 -0.53
C GLN A 58 13.06 20.37 -0.84
N TYR A 59 11.87 20.25 -0.28
CA TYR A 59 10.78 21.19 -0.54
C TYR A 59 11.06 22.63 -0.08
N PHE A 60 11.56 22.81 1.16
CA PHE A 60 11.67 24.15 1.79
C PHE A 60 12.97 24.89 1.55
N VAL A 61 14.05 24.18 1.21
CA VAL A 61 15.34 24.80 0.98
C VAL A 61 15.73 24.61 -0.46
N TYR A 62 16.00 23.38 -0.87
CA TYR A 62 16.64 23.13 -2.15
C TYR A 62 15.72 23.49 -3.31
N GLN A 63 14.44 23.10 -3.29
CA GLN A 63 13.49 23.27 -4.38
C GLN A 63 12.90 24.68 -4.52
N THR A 64 13.36 25.64 -3.71
CA THR A 64 12.81 27.00 -3.69
C THR A 64 13.44 27.95 -4.71
N TRP A 65 12.69 28.99 -5.08
CA TRP A 65 13.15 30.04 -5.99
C TRP A 65 14.34 30.83 -5.41
N TRP A 66 14.39 31.03 -4.09
CA TRP A 66 15.43 31.83 -3.45
C TRP A 66 16.77 31.08 -3.42
N PHE A 67 16.76 29.77 -3.18
CA PHE A 67 17.96 28.94 -3.22
C PHE A 67 18.49 28.81 -4.66
N ASN A 68 17.57 28.71 -5.63
CA ASN A 68 17.93 28.80 -7.05
C ASN A 68 18.53 30.15 -7.41
N GLY A 69 17.93 31.24 -6.94
CA GLY A 69 18.47 32.58 -7.08
C GLY A 69 19.88 32.70 -6.51
N LEU A 70 20.14 32.12 -5.34
CA LEU A 70 21.46 32.10 -4.71
C LEU A 70 22.50 31.34 -5.55
N ASN A 71 22.14 30.16 -6.09
CA ASN A 71 23.02 29.38 -6.98
C ASN A 71 23.32 30.11 -8.29
N ILE A 72 22.31 30.72 -8.92
CA ILE A 72 22.46 31.49 -10.15
C ILE A 72 23.35 32.72 -9.91
N LEU A 73 23.11 33.46 -8.82
CA LEU A 73 23.91 34.63 -8.45
C LEU A 73 25.37 34.24 -8.16
N LEU A 74 25.60 33.10 -7.50
CA LEU A 74 26.94 32.57 -7.29
C LEU A 74 27.62 32.22 -8.62
N GLY A 75 26.92 31.55 -9.53
CA GLY A 75 27.42 31.25 -10.87
C GLY A 75 27.77 32.51 -11.67
N ILE A 76 26.90 33.52 -11.68
CA ILE A 76 27.13 34.82 -12.32
C ILE A 76 28.36 35.49 -11.69
N ASN A 77 28.49 35.49 -10.37
CA ASN A 77 29.63 36.09 -9.69
C ASN A 77 30.95 35.41 -10.07
N ILE A 78 31.00 34.08 -10.05
CA ILE A 78 32.18 33.29 -10.44
C ILE A 78 32.57 33.59 -11.89
N PHE A 79 31.58 33.60 -12.79
CA PHE A 79 31.79 33.90 -14.20
C PHE A 79 32.33 35.33 -14.42
N CYS A 80 31.65 36.34 -13.87
CA CYS A 80 32.05 37.74 -14.00
C CYS A 80 33.43 38.01 -13.35
N ALA A 81 33.74 37.39 -12.22
CA ALA A 81 35.03 37.50 -11.55
C ALA A 81 36.19 36.92 -12.38
N ALA A 82 35.93 35.88 -13.17
CA ALA A 82 36.89 35.33 -14.12
C ALA A 82 36.99 36.19 -15.40
N ALA A 83 35.84 36.60 -15.95
CA ALA A 83 35.74 37.33 -17.21
C ALA A 83 36.31 38.76 -17.13
N ILE A 84 36.14 39.48 -16.00
CA ILE A 84 36.68 40.84 -15.83
C ILE A 84 38.21 40.92 -15.90
N ARG A 85 38.89 39.77 -15.77
CA ARG A 85 40.35 39.65 -15.84
C ARG A 85 40.85 39.29 -17.24
N TYR A 86 39.96 39.19 -18.22
CA TYR A 86 40.33 38.95 -19.61
C TYR A 86 40.98 40.20 -20.22
N PRO A 87 42.08 40.08 -21.01
CA PRO A 87 42.76 38.84 -21.40
C PRO A 87 43.64 38.26 -20.28
N TRP A 88 43.50 36.95 -20.03
CA TRP A 88 44.18 36.27 -18.93
C TRP A 88 45.69 36.12 -19.18
N GLN A 89 46.47 36.32 -18.12
CA GLN A 89 47.91 36.12 -18.17
C GLN A 89 48.29 34.69 -17.79
N ARG A 90 49.46 34.20 -18.25
CA ARG A 90 49.94 32.82 -17.97
C ARG A 90 49.97 32.44 -16.48
N HIS A 91 50.16 33.40 -15.58
CA HIS A 91 50.16 33.14 -14.12
C HIS A 91 48.74 32.98 -13.53
N GLN A 92 47.71 33.34 -14.27
CA GLN A 92 46.30 33.25 -13.87
C GLN A 92 45.64 31.96 -14.37
N THR A 93 46.37 31.10 -15.10
CA THR A 93 45.84 29.85 -15.64
C THR A 93 45.22 28.98 -14.56
N GLY A 94 45.90 28.78 -13.42
CA GLY A 94 45.34 28.02 -12.30
C GLY A 94 44.03 28.62 -11.77
N PHE A 95 43.98 29.95 -11.61
CA PHE A 95 42.76 30.67 -11.20
C PHE A 95 41.60 30.45 -12.20
N VAL A 96 41.83 30.63 -13.50
CA VAL A 96 40.79 30.47 -14.53
C VAL A 96 40.31 29.02 -14.59
N VAL A 97 41.22 28.05 -14.58
CA VAL A 97 40.88 26.61 -14.59
C VAL A 97 40.02 26.25 -13.39
N THR A 98 40.36 26.72 -12.17
CA THR A 98 39.53 26.49 -10.99
C THR A 98 38.12 27.09 -11.12
N HIS A 99 37.98 28.30 -11.68
CA HIS A 99 36.65 28.92 -11.85
C HIS A 99 35.82 28.21 -12.92
N ILE A 100 36.45 27.74 -14.02
CA ILE A 100 35.79 26.88 -14.99
C ILE A 100 35.31 25.59 -14.31
N GLY A 101 36.14 24.95 -13.49
CA GLY A 101 35.76 23.76 -12.74
C GLY A 101 34.56 23.98 -11.82
N LEU A 102 34.50 25.11 -11.12
CA LEU A 102 33.36 25.49 -10.29
C LEU A 102 32.08 25.73 -11.11
N LEU A 103 32.18 26.38 -12.28
CA LEU A 103 31.04 26.57 -13.19
C LEU A 103 30.54 25.23 -13.75
N VAL A 104 31.46 24.31 -14.09
CA VAL A 104 31.11 22.94 -14.53
C VAL A 104 30.41 22.19 -13.40
N LEU A 105 30.85 22.33 -12.14
CA LEU A 105 30.21 21.71 -10.98
C LEU A 105 28.79 22.25 -10.78
N LEU A 106 28.60 23.58 -10.82
CA LEU A 106 27.28 24.22 -10.74
C LEU A 106 26.36 23.79 -11.89
N GLY A 107 26.88 23.72 -13.12
CA GLY A 107 26.14 23.23 -14.29
C GLY A 107 25.73 21.77 -14.14
N GLY A 108 26.63 20.89 -13.66
CA GLY A 108 26.31 19.50 -13.36
C GLY A 108 25.27 19.36 -12.25
N ALA A 109 25.31 20.20 -11.21
CA ALA A 109 24.28 20.23 -10.17
C ALA A 109 22.91 20.67 -10.72
N ALA A 110 22.87 21.66 -11.61
CA ALA A 110 21.64 22.10 -12.26
C ALA A 110 21.02 21.00 -13.15
N ILE A 111 21.85 20.28 -13.93
CA ILE A 111 21.39 19.15 -14.77
C ILE A 111 20.86 18.01 -13.91
N GLY A 112 21.60 17.61 -12.87
CA GLY A 112 21.18 16.55 -11.96
C GLY A 112 19.87 16.88 -11.24
N ARG A 113 19.58 18.16 -11.00
CA ARG A 113 18.31 18.59 -10.42
C ARG A 113 17.14 18.57 -11.41
N GLN A 114 17.36 18.99 -12.65
CA GLN A 114 16.28 19.11 -13.64
C GLN A 114 15.88 17.77 -14.27
N ALA A 115 16.84 16.86 -14.42
CA ALA A 115 16.65 15.57 -15.09
C ALA A 115 16.99 14.37 -14.19
N GLY A 116 17.22 14.62 -12.90
CA GLY A 116 17.41 13.56 -11.92
C GLY A 116 16.10 12.89 -11.57
N VAL A 117 16.19 11.62 -11.18
CA VAL A 117 15.08 10.85 -10.62
C VAL A 117 15.43 10.55 -9.18
N ASP A 118 14.50 10.82 -8.27
CA ASP A 118 14.52 10.39 -6.88
C ASP A 118 13.11 9.89 -6.53
N ALA A 119 12.94 8.58 -6.58
CA ALA A 119 11.64 7.92 -6.46
C ALA A 119 11.73 6.70 -5.53
N GLN A 120 10.58 6.17 -5.14
CA GLN A 120 10.46 4.98 -4.31
C GLN A 120 9.65 3.89 -5.03
N ILE A 121 10.09 2.64 -4.88
CA ILE A 121 9.33 1.47 -5.29
C ILE A 121 9.03 0.65 -4.04
N PRO A 122 7.79 0.69 -3.52
CA PRO A 122 7.31 -0.29 -2.55
C PRO A 122 7.12 -1.64 -3.26
N VAL A 123 7.66 -2.75 -2.73
CA VAL A 123 7.50 -4.11 -3.29
C VAL A 123 7.17 -5.09 -2.17
N PHE A 124 6.04 -5.79 -2.27
CA PHE A 124 5.71 -6.88 -1.34
C PHE A 124 6.51 -8.13 -1.63
N GLU A 125 6.76 -8.94 -0.62
CA GLU A 125 7.38 -10.25 -0.80
C GLU A 125 6.61 -11.10 -1.82
N SER A 126 7.34 -11.82 -2.67
CA SER A 126 6.80 -12.59 -3.79
C SER A 126 6.02 -11.79 -4.84
N ARG A 127 6.03 -10.46 -4.76
CA ARG A 127 5.45 -9.56 -5.78
C ARG A 127 6.54 -8.90 -6.61
N MET A 128 6.10 -8.27 -7.69
CA MET A 128 6.97 -7.58 -8.62
C MET A 128 6.41 -6.23 -9.01
N GLU A 129 7.27 -5.22 -9.08
CA GLU A 129 6.86 -3.84 -9.34
C GLU A 129 7.73 -3.19 -10.40
N ARG A 130 7.10 -2.30 -11.18
CA ARG A 130 7.71 -1.61 -12.34
C ARG A 130 7.83 -0.10 -12.14
N TYR A 131 6.86 0.48 -11.44
CA TYR A 131 6.72 1.92 -11.36
C TYR A 131 7.32 2.43 -10.05
N ALA A 132 8.20 3.41 -10.18
CA ALA A 132 8.74 4.16 -9.06
C ALA A 132 7.94 5.45 -8.87
N PHE A 133 7.51 5.74 -7.66
CA PHE A 133 6.67 6.89 -7.35
C PHE A 133 7.52 8.03 -6.77
N ASP A 134 7.30 9.25 -7.27
CA ASP A 134 7.90 10.47 -6.73
C ASP A 134 7.43 10.68 -5.27
N ARG A 135 8.37 11.09 -4.42
CA ARG A 135 8.19 11.31 -2.97
C ARG A 135 7.48 12.62 -2.63
N THR A 136 7.42 13.57 -3.56
CA THR A 136 7.26 14.98 -3.22
C THR A 136 6.18 15.71 -4.00
N ASN A 137 5.92 15.31 -5.24
CA ASN A 137 5.01 16.04 -6.12
C ASN A 137 3.65 15.36 -6.22
N LEU A 138 2.59 16.11 -5.89
CA LEU A 138 1.21 15.71 -6.07
C LEU A 138 0.62 16.42 -7.28
N PHE A 139 -0.29 15.74 -7.98
CA PHE A 139 -0.95 16.28 -9.14
C PHE A 139 -2.41 15.84 -9.14
N PHE A 140 -3.25 16.62 -9.83
CA PHE A 140 -4.58 16.20 -10.18
C PHE A 140 -4.64 15.82 -11.65
N ASP A 141 -5.08 14.60 -11.95
CA ASP A 141 -5.39 14.18 -13.31
C ASP A 141 -6.86 14.43 -13.60
N VAL A 142 -7.12 15.16 -14.70
CA VAL A 142 -8.47 15.49 -15.16
C VAL A 142 -8.77 14.70 -16.41
N LYS A 143 -9.84 13.89 -16.35
CA LYS A 143 -10.33 13.06 -17.45
C LYS A 143 -11.81 13.31 -17.70
N ILE A 144 -12.24 13.06 -18.93
CA ILE A 144 -13.64 13.03 -19.33
C ILE A 144 -13.91 11.64 -19.88
N GLU A 145 -14.89 10.97 -19.32
CA GLU A 145 -15.33 9.63 -19.75
C GLU A 145 -16.68 9.75 -20.44
N GLU A 146 -16.83 9.16 -21.62
CA GLU A 146 -18.11 9.06 -22.33
C GLU A 146 -18.89 7.83 -21.84
N ASP A 147 -20.20 7.98 -21.68
CA ASP A 147 -21.07 6.86 -21.32
C ASP A 147 -21.11 5.83 -22.46
N HIS A 148 -20.89 4.55 -22.14
CA HIS A 148 -20.91 3.44 -23.09
C HIS A 148 -21.49 2.16 -22.46
N GLU A 149 -22.08 1.29 -23.28
CA GLU A 149 -22.58 -0.01 -22.83
C GLU A 149 -21.41 -1.00 -22.62
N GLU A 150 -21.22 -1.50 -21.40
CA GLU A 150 -20.11 -2.40 -21.00
C GLU A 150 -20.10 -3.81 -21.66
N GLY A 151 -20.98 -4.09 -22.64
CA GLY A 151 -21.11 -5.40 -23.26
C GLY A 151 -20.37 -5.63 -24.57
N ALA A 152 -19.77 -4.60 -25.17
CA ALA A 152 -19.39 -4.59 -26.59
C ALA A 152 -17.88 -4.74 -26.87
N GLY A 153 -17.09 -5.39 -26.00
CA GLY A 153 -15.69 -5.72 -26.31
C GLY A 153 -14.77 -4.54 -26.72
N HIS A 154 -15.18 -3.29 -26.48
CA HIS A 154 -14.40 -2.09 -26.72
C HIS A 154 -13.41 -1.85 -25.58
N ASN A 155 -12.28 -1.21 -25.87
CA ASN A 155 -11.35 -0.83 -24.82
C ASN A 155 -11.90 0.42 -24.12
N HIS A 156 -12.03 0.37 -22.79
CA HIS A 156 -12.51 1.52 -21.99
C HIS A 156 -11.72 2.80 -22.27
N GLU A 157 -10.42 2.68 -22.58
CA GLU A 157 -9.56 3.82 -22.94
C GLU A 157 -10.03 4.58 -24.19
N ASP A 158 -10.81 3.95 -25.08
CA ASP A 158 -11.33 4.60 -26.29
C ASP A 158 -12.39 5.67 -25.98
N PHE A 159 -13.00 5.61 -24.79
CA PHE A 159 -14.03 6.54 -24.30
C PHE A 159 -13.50 7.51 -23.24
N VAL A 160 -12.19 7.54 -22.99
CA VAL A 160 -11.57 8.38 -21.97
C VAL A 160 -10.70 9.45 -22.62
N GLN A 161 -11.12 10.70 -22.53
CA GLN A 161 -10.31 11.85 -22.92
C GLN A 161 -9.55 12.40 -21.71
N THR A 162 -8.22 12.33 -21.72
CA THR A 162 -7.39 13.03 -20.71
C THR A 162 -7.24 14.50 -21.08
N ILE A 163 -7.72 15.39 -20.22
CA ILE A 163 -7.64 16.85 -20.41
C ILE A 163 -6.25 17.36 -20.07
N GLY A 164 -5.70 16.88 -18.96
CA GLY A 164 -4.36 17.26 -18.52
C GLY A 164 -4.08 16.92 -17.07
N ARG A 165 -2.83 17.19 -16.69
CA ARG A 165 -2.32 17.04 -15.32
C ARG A 165 -2.08 18.41 -14.72
N VAL A 166 -2.69 18.69 -13.57
CA VAL A 166 -2.61 19.97 -12.86
C VAL A 166 -1.68 19.82 -11.65
N PRO A 167 -0.53 20.52 -11.59
CA PRO A 167 0.37 20.44 -10.45
C PRO A 167 -0.26 20.94 -9.15
N PHE A 168 -0.05 20.21 -8.05
CA PHE A 168 -0.53 20.57 -6.73
C PHE A 168 0.63 20.66 -5.72
N PRO A 169 1.18 21.87 -5.50
CA PRO A 169 2.29 22.07 -4.57
C PRO A 169 1.79 22.13 -3.11
N ALA A 170 1.35 20.99 -2.57
CA ALA A 170 0.71 20.94 -1.25
C ALA A 170 1.69 21.16 -0.08
N GLY A 171 2.92 20.66 -0.24
CA GLY A 171 3.94 20.60 0.80
C GLY A 171 3.85 19.34 1.67
N PRO A 172 4.83 19.10 2.55
CA PRO A 172 4.96 17.84 3.29
C PRO A 172 4.21 17.80 4.64
N PHE A 173 3.50 18.87 5.02
CA PHE A 173 2.79 19.03 6.29
C PHE A 173 1.31 19.28 6.08
N ASN A 174 0.49 19.03 7.11
CA ASN A 174 -0.91 19.46 7.10
C ASN A 174 -0.96 20.98 7.02
N TRP A 175 -1.97 21.55 6.37
CA TRP A 175 -2.03 23.00 6.23
C TRP A 175 -2.19 23.76 7.55
N ASP A 176 -2.85 23.14 8.54
CA ASP A 176 -3.01 23.70 9.87
C ASP A 176 -1.69 23.78 10.66
N ASP A 177 -0.72 22.91 10.36
CA ASP A 177 0.62 22.96 11.00
C ASP A 177 1.33 24.29 10.68
N TYR A 178 1.08 24.88 9.50
CA TYR A 178 1.67 26.17 9.13
C TYR A 178 1.01 27.36 9.84
N ALA A 179 -0.29 27.26 10.13
CA ALA A 179 -1.05 28.31 10.81
C ALA A 179 -0.71 28.35 12.30
N THR A 180 -0.51 27.19 12.90
CA THR A 180 -0.14 27.03 14.31
C THR A 180 1.36 27.23 14.56
N GLU A 181 2.15 27.51 13.52
CA GLU A 181 3.63 27.56 13.58
C GLU A 181 4.24 26.29 14.19
N PHE A 182 3.64 25.15 13.87
CA PHE A 182 3.94 23.85 14.47
C PHE A 182 3.77 23.88 15.99
N ALA A 183 2.61 24.37 16.47
CA ALA A 183 2.27 24.40 17.90
C ALA A 183 2.34 22.98 18.45
N TYR A 184 3.43 22.67 19.13
CA TYR A 184 3.66 21.33 19.60
C TYR A 184 3.09 21.18 21.01
N ASN A 185 2.11 20.27 21.14
CA ASN A 185 1.44 19.90 22.39
C ASN A 185 2.43 19.82 23.55
N SER A 186 2.12 20.53 24.63
CA SER A 186 2.87 20.53 25.89
C SER A 186 2.77 19.15 26.56
N GLY A 187 3.62 18.21 26.13
CA GLY A 187 3.61 16.85 26.66
C GLY A 187 4.66 15.89 26.10
N GLN A 188 5.40 16.24 25.03
CA GLN A 188 6.41 15.31 24.52
C GLN A 188 7.70 15.29 25.34
N THR A 189 8.05 14.08 25.76
CA THR A 189 9.38 13.70 26.21
C THR A 189 10.28 13.49 24.99
N TYR A 190 11.38 14.24 24.92
CA TYR A 190 12.42 14.00 23.91
C TYR A 190 13.35 12.89 24.39
N ASP A 191 13.78 12.01 23.47
CA ASP A 191 14.77 10.97 23.79
C ASP A 191 16.09 11.59 24.26
N SER A 192 16.35 12.86 23.91
CA SER A 192 17.48 13.62 24.43
C SER A 192 17.21 15.12 24.57
N SER A 193 17.96 15.75 25.46
CA SER A 193 18.00 17.21 25.61
C SER A 193 18.50 17.93 24.34
N ILE A 194 19.32 17.27 23.51
CA ILE A 194 19.84 17.82 22.26
C ILE A 194 18.72 17.91 21.22
N GLU A 195 17.92 16.86 21.10
CA GLU A 195 16.76 16.83 20.22
C GLU A 195 15.74 17.90 20.61
N ALA A 196 15.50 18.06 21.92
CA ALA A 196 14.66 19.12 22.46
C ALA A 196 15.15 20.51 22.03
N ILE A 197 16.45 20.79 22.19
CA ILE A 197 17.05 22.09 21.83
C ILE A 197 16.96 22.33 20.32
N LEU A 198 17.27 21.32 19.50
CA LEU A 198 17.19 21.43 18.04
C LEU A 198 15.77 21.73 17.58
N LYS A 199 14.81 20.87 17.96
CA LYS A 199 13.41 21.01 17.56
C LYS A 199 12.80 22.31 18.09
N ASN A 200 13.14 22.74 19.31
CA ASN A 200 12.64 24.01 19.88
C ASN A 200 13.27 25.25 19.23
N GLY A 201 14.57 25.22 18.92
CA GLY A 201 15.27 26.34 18.28
C GLY A 201 14.86 26.55 16.82
N LEU A 202 14.55 25.47 16.10
CA LEU A 202 14.07 25.53 14.72
C LEU A 202 12.71 26.24 14.62
N ARG A 203 11.80 26.07 15.59
CA ARG A 203 10.41 26.59 15.58
C ARG A 203 10.26 28.03 15.09
N TRP A 204 11.01 28.95 15.69
CA TRP A 204 10.91 30.38 15.37
C TRP A 204 11.36 30.69 13.94
N THR A 205 12.30 29.90 13.41
CA THR A 205 12.85 30.11 12.06
C THR A 205 12.07 29.37 10.97
N SER A 206 11.58 28.16 11.26
CA SER A 206 10.86 27.32 10.29
C SER A 206 9.53 27.94 9.89
N GLY A 207 8.76 28.52 10.81
CA GLY A 207 7.49 29.19 10.49
C GLY A 207 7.62 30.30 9.43
N HIS A 208 8.72 31.07 9.44
CA HIS A 208 8.95 32.15 8.47
C HIS A 208 9.61 31.67 7.18
N VAL A 209 10.60 30.79 7.26
CA VAL A 209 11.31 30.28 6.07
C VAL A 209 10.39 29.38 5.25
N PHE A 210 9.54 28.59 5.89
CA PHE A 210 8.62 27.68 5.19
C PHE A 210 7.53 28.42 4.42
N LYS A 211 7.17 29.64 4.83
CA LYS A 211 6.26 30.53 4.07
C LYS A 211 6.86 31.01 2.75
N LEU A 212 8.18 30.88 2.54
CA LEU A 212 8.86 31.25 1.29
C LEU A 212 8.88 30.12 0.25
N ALA A 213 8.48 28.90 0.61
CA ALA A 213 8.35 27.80 -0.34
C ALA A 213 7.12 28.01 -1.25
N ASN A 214 7.25 27.56 -2.49
CA ASN A 214 6.13 27.59 -3.44
C ASN A 214 5.11 26.55 -3.01
N ARG A 215 3.97 26.97 -2.45
CA ARG A 215 2.92 26.07 -1.96
C ARG A 215 1.52 26.61 -2.26
N ALA A 216 0.57 25.70 -2.42
CA ALA A 216 -0.85 26.02 -2.40
C ALA A 216 -1.31 26.35 -0.97
N THR A 217 -2.38 27.13 -0.88
CA THR A 217 -3.03 27.55 0.35
C THR A 217 -4.54 27.36 0.22
N PRO A 218 -5.31 27.39 1.31
CA PRO A 218 -6.77 27.38 1.24
C PRO A 218 -7.29 28.45 0.25
N GLY A 219 -8.12 28.04 -0.70
CA GLY A 219 -8.68 28.87 -1.76
C GLY A 219 -7.80 29.05 -3.00
N THR A 220 -6.63 28.40 -3.09
CA THR A 220 -5.82 28.42 -4.32
C THR A 220 -6.60 27.77 -5.47
N VAL A 221 -6.77 28.53 -6.56
CA VAL A 221 -7.34 28.03 -7.82
C VAL A 221 -6.22 27.36 -8.62
N LEU A 222 -6.36 26.06 -8.87
CA LEU A 222 -5.36 25.27 -9.59
C LEU A 222 -5.57 25.31 -11.10
N ILE A 223 -6.82 25.32 -11.54
CA ILE A 223 -7.24 25.49 -12.94
C ILE A 223 -8.54 26.29 -12.98
N ASP A 224 -8.67 27.14 -13.98
CA ASP A 224 -9.90 27.89 -14.33
C ASP A 224 -9.87 28.09 -15.85
N GLU A 225 -10.38 27.11 -16.58
CA GLU A 225 -10.30 27.05 -18.04
C GLU A 225 -11.61 26.53 -18.65
N THR A 226 -11.89 26.95 -19.89
CA THR A 226 -13.01 26.40 -20.66
C THR A 226 -12.53 25.24 -21.51
N ILE A 227 -13.09 24.06 -21.31
CA ILE A 227 -12.68 22.85 -22.02
C ILE A 227 -13.21 22.89 -23.46
N GLY A 228 -12.29 22.98 -24.41
CA GLY A 228 -12.59 22.95 -25.85
C GLY A 228 -13.21 21.62 -26.26
N GLY A 229 -14.24 21.67 -27.09
CA GLY A 229 -15.05 20.50 -27.50
C GLY A 229 -16.40 20.43 -26.78
N LEU A 230 -16.44 20.76 -25.49
CA LEU A 230 -17.66 20.70 -24.65
C LEU A 230 -18.20 22.09 -24.27
N GLY A 231 -17.36 23.13 -24.30
CA GLY A 231 -17.78 24.51 -23.98
C GLY A 231 -18.10 24.74 -22.50
N LYS A 232 -17.76 23.79 -21.61
CA LYS A 232 -17.94 23.90 -20.16
C LYS A 232 -16.71 24.49 -19.49
N ASN A 233 -16.94 25.33 -18.47
CA ASN A 233 -15.88 25.84 -17.60
C ASN A 233 -15.55 24.76 -16.55
N LEU A 234 -14.27 24.47 -16.41
CA LEU A 234 -13.69 23.67 -15.33
C LEU A 234 -12.91 24.59 -14.41
N LYS A 235 -13.29 24.60 -13.13
CA LYS A 235 -12.53 25.27 -12.08
C LYS A 235 -12.27 24.29 -10.94
N ILE A 236 -11.00 24.17 -10.52
CA ILE A 236 -10.62 23.36 -9.36
C ILE A 236 -9.95 24.27 -8.34
N GLU A 237 -10.51 24.29 -7.14
CA GLU A 237 -10.01 25.08 -6.02
C GLU A 237 -9.69 24.15 -4.85
N THR A 238 -8.52 24.33 -4.23
CA THR A 238 -8.13 23.54 -3.06
C THR A 238 -8.58 24.24 -1.80
N LEU A 239 -9.36 23.56 -0.96
CA LEU A 239 -9.90 24.10 0.29
C LEU A 239 -9.02 23.71 1.48
N GLU A 240 -8.57 22.45 1.52
CA GLU A 240 -7.79 21.91 2.63
C GLU A 240 -6.81 20.84 2.15
N PHE A 241 -5.75 20.60 2.93
CA PHE A 241 -4.77 19.55 2.65
C PHE A 241 -4.24 18.95 3.94
N GLN A 242 -4.21 17.62 3.95
CA GLN A 242 -3.68 16.80 5.03
C GLN A 242 -2.61 15.87 4.45
N ALA A 243 -1.35 16.10 4.83
CA ALA A 243 -0.20 15.30 4.43
C ALA A 243 -0.18 13.94 5.14
N ASN A 244 -0.90 13.81 6.25
CA ASN A 244 -1.16 12.55 6.92
C ASN A 244 -2.56 12.62 7.55
N SER A 245 -3.37 11.60 7.31
CA SER A 245 -4.75 11.57 7.78
C SER A 245 -5.25 10.16 8.03
N THR A 246 -6.45 10.06 8.57
CA THR A 246 -7.24 8.83 8.60
C THR A 246 -8.68 9.16 8.23
N MET A 247 -9.37 8.21 7.60
CA MET A 247 -10.79 8.36 7.33
C MET A 247 -11.58 8.41 8.64
N SER A 248 -12.56 9.30 8.68
CA SER A 248 -13.46 9.49 9.80
C SER A 248 -14.87 9.80 9.28
N SER A 249 -15.79 10.08 10.19
CA SER A 249 -17.11 10.60 9.84
C SER A 249 -17.45 11.72 10.82
N GLU A 250 -18.17 12.71 10.32
CA GLU A 250 -18.72 13.80 11.11
C GLU A 250 -20.24 13.63 11.19
N PRO A 251 -20.88 13.85 12.35
CA PRO A 251 -20.29 14.40 13.57
C PRO A 251 -19.42 13.40 14.32
N ARG A 252 -18.50 13.92 15.14
CA ARG A 252 -17.50 13.15 15.87
C ARG A 252 -17.29 13.67 17.28
N VAL A 253 -17.28 12.77 18.25
CA VAL A 253 -16.87 13.04 19.65
C VAL A 253 -15.59 12.27 19.94
N GLU A 254 -14.51 12.98 20.26
CA GLU A 254 -13.27 12.39 20.77
C GLU A 254 -13.31 12.36 22.29
N MET A 255 -13.28 11.17 22.87
CA MET A 255 -13.41 10.99 24.32
C MET A 255 -12.15 10.36 24.90
N VAL A 256 -11.67 10.90 26.04
CA VAL A 256 -10.61 10.28 26.83
C VAL A 256 -11.23 9.72 28.11
N VAL A 257 -10.96 8.45 28.41
CA VAL A 257 -11.47 7.75 29.58
C VAL A 257 -10.35 7.51 30.58
N SER A 258 -10.67 7.63 31.87
CA SER A 258 -9.75 7.36 32.97
C SER A 258 -9.35 5.87 33.00
N GLY A 259 -8.24 5.57 33.66
CA GLY A 259 -7.91 4.22 34.10
C GLY A 259 -8.95 3.66 35.07
N ILE A 260 -8.78 2.38 35.42
CA ILE A 260 -9.62 1.67 36.38
C ILE A 260 -9.47 2.35 37.77
N PRO A 261 -10.56 2.53 38.55
CA PRO A 261 -10.46 3.03 39.92
C PRO A 261 -9.53 2.18 40.78
N GLU A 262 -8.83 2.82 41.72
CA GLU A 262 -7.84 2.16 42.58
C GLU A 262 -8.36 2.05 44.01
N LYS A 263 -8.30 0.84 44.58
CA LYS A 263 -8.50 0.65 46.02
C LYS A 263 -7.17 0.82 46.73
N TYR A 264 -7.16 1.59 47.80
CA TYR A 264 -5.99 1.80 48.65
C TYR A 264 -6.38 1.64 50.11
N LEU A 265 -5.42 1.26 50.94
CA LEU A 265 -5.61 1.25 52.38
C LEU A 265 -5.30 2.64 52.91
N ASP A 266 -6.29 3.32 53.46
CA ASP A 266 -6.09 4.60 54.10
C ASP A 266 -5.27 4.41 55.39
N GLU A 267 -4.09 5.03 55.45
CA GLU A 267 -3.11 4.79 56.53
C GLU A 267 -3.57 5.37 57.88
N GLU A 268 -4.48 6.35 57.90
CA GLU A 268 -4.99 6.97 59.13
C GLU A 268 -6.18 6.21 59.73
N THR A 269 -7.06 5.68 58.88
CA THR A 269 -8.29 4.99 59.30
C THR A 269 -8.18 3.47 59.26
N GLY A 270 -7.16 2.93 58.59
CA GLY A 270 -6.95 1.50 58.39
C GLY A 270 -8.06 0.82 57.57
N ARG A 271 -8.87 1.60 56.86
CA ARG A 271 -9.97 1.12 56.02
C ARG A 271 -9.56 1.14 54.56
N GLU A 272 -10.07 0.17 53.81
CA GLU A 272 -9.93 0.15 52.35
C GLU A 272 -10.85 1.23 51.76
N GLU A 273 -10.24 2.26 51.19
CA GLU A 273 -10.89 3.34 50.47
C GLU A 273 -10.64 3.20 48.96
N GLU A 274 -11.38 3.98 48.17
CA GLU A 274 -11.32 3.92 46.72
C GLU A 274 -11.18 5.32 46.14
N ARG A 275 -10.26 5.49 45.20
CA ARG A 275 -10.06 6.74 44.45
C ARG A 275 -10.32 6.53 42.95
N PRO A 276 -10.73 7.57 42.20
CA PRO A 276 -10.84 7.51 40.74
C PRO A 276 -9.52 7.11 40.09
N GLY A 277 -9.59 6.45 38.93
CA GLY A 277 -8.42 6.12 38.14
C GLY A 277 -7.79 7.37 37.49
N SER A 278 -6.49 7.33 37.25
CA SER A 278 -5.79 8.44 36.57
C SER A 278 -6.12 8.46 35.08
N PHE A 279 -6.13 9.65 34.48
CA PHE A 279 -6.24 9.78 33.03
C PHE A 279 -4.91 9.44 32.34
N PRO A 280 -4.94 8.83 31.14
CA PRO A 280 -3.75 8.71 30.31
C PRO A 280 -3.30 10.09 29.81
N ASP A 281 -2.03 10.18 29.42
CA ASP A 281 -1.43 11.46 29.01
C ASP A 281 -2.06 12.00 27.71
N GLY A 282 -2.78 13.11 27.84
CA GLY A 282 -3.25 13.95 26.74
C GLY A 282 -4.35 13.34 25.83
N PRO A 283 -4.85 14.16 24.88
CA PRO A 283 -5.94 13.79 23.97
C PRO A 283 -5.54 12.77 22.89
N GLN A 284 -4.26 12.39 22.78
CA GLN A 284 -3.82 11.37 21.81
C GLN A 284 -4.29 9.97 22.17
N ASN A 285 -4.66 9.74 23.44
CA ASN A 285 -5.27 8.50 23.92
C ASN A 285 -6.81 8.56 23.86
N SER A 286 -7.37 9.52 23.13
CA SER A 286 -8.81 9.57 22.87
C SER A 286 -9.24 8.50 21.88
N PHE A 287 -10.51 8.13 21.95
CA PHE A 287 -11.17 7.35 20.92
C PHE A 287 -12.38 8.10 20.37
N SER A 288 -12.64 7.87 19.09
CA SER A 288 -13.69 8.57 18.34
C SER A 288 -15.01 7.81 18.37
N VAL A 289 -16.09 8.51 18.71
CA VAL A 289 -17.47 8.05 18.53
C VAL A 289 -18.05 8.85 17.37
N THR A 290 -18.54 8.16 16.34
CA THR A 290 -18.99 8.77 15.07
C THR A 290 -20.30 8.16 14.60
N ILE A 291 -20.89 8.76 13.57
CA ILE A 291 -22.05 8.20 12.86
C ILE A 291 -21.64 7.89 11.42
N THR A 292 -21.94 6.67 10.97
CA THR A 292 -21.67 6.26 9.58
C THR A 292 -22.80 6.72 8.67
N PRO A 293 -22.52 7.51 7.60
CA PRO A 293 -23.54 7.86 6.62
C PRO A 293 -24.07 6.64 5.88
N LEU A 294 -25.32 6.69 5.44
CA LEU A 294 -25.90 5.68 4.56
C LEU A 294 -25.15 5.69 3.21
N PRO A 295 -24.72 4.52 2.69
CA PRO A 295 -24.22 4.41 1.33
C PRO A 295 -25.27 4.84 0.31
N ASP A 296 -24.85 5.45 -0.82
CA ASP A 296 -25.76 5.94 -1.86
C ASP A 296 -26.76 4.87 -2.33
N ALA A 297 -26.31 3.62 -2.46
CA ALA A 297 -27.15 2.49 -2.88
C ALA A 297 -28.29 2.16 -1.90
N LEU A 298 -28.19 2.61 -0.65
CA LEU A 298 -29.18 2.38 0.41
C LEU A 298 -30.02 3.61 0.71
N LEU A 299 -29.68 4.79 0.17
CA LEU A 299 -30.41 6.04 0.43
C LEU A 299 -31.87 5.94 -0.02
N ASP A 300 -32.13 5.38 -1.19
CA ASP A 300 -33.50 5.23 -1.72
C ASP A 300 -34.36 4.26 -0.90
N GLN A 301 -33.73 3.28 -0.23
CA GLN A 301 -34.44 2.24 0.51
C GLN A 301 -34.59 2.56 2.00
N TYR A 302 -33.63 3.27 2.60
CA TYR A 302 -33.54 3.49 4.05
C TYR A 302 -33.37 4.95 4.46
N GLY A 303 -33.20 5.88 3.52
CA GLY A 303 -32.92 7.29 3.82
C GLY A 303 -34.05 8.01 4.55
N ASP A 304 -35.30 7.57 4.38
CA ASP A 304 -36.45 8.06 5.12
C ASP A 304 -36.54 7.46 6.53
N ILE A 305 -36.04 6.25 6.74
CA ILE A 305 -36.04 5.52 8.03
C ILE A 305 -34.86 5.94 8.92
N TYR A 306 -33.66 6.04 8.33
CA TYR A 306 -32.40 6.37 8.99
C TYR A 306 -31.74 7.61 8.34
N PRO A 307 -32.41 8.79 8.36
CA PRO A 307 -31.92 9.99 7.66
C PRO A 307 -30.54 10.46 8.14
N TYR A 308 -30.17 10.09 9.36
CA TYR A 308 -28.87 10.39 9.97
C TYR A 308 -27.97 9.16 10.07
N GLY A 309 -28.16 8.13 9.24
CA GLY A 309 -27.25 6.98 9.19
C GLY A 309 -27.27 6.10 10.45
N PHE A 310 -26.22 5.29 10.63
CA PHE A 310 -26.10 4.35 11.74
C PHE A 310 -24.99 4.76 12.69
N SER A 311 -25.33 4.94 13.97
CA SER A 311 -24.33 5.05 15.03
C SER A 311 -23.62 3.71 15.19
N GLN A 312 -22.29 3.68 15.16
CA GLN A 312 -21.51 2.48 15.45
C GLN A 312 -21.24 2.40 16.96
N PRO A 313 -21.86 1.46 17.71
CA PRO A 313 -21.65 1.39 19.15
C PRO A 313 -20.21 0.98 19.46
N LEU A 314 -19.49 1.84 20.16
CA LEU A 314 -18.13 1.54 20.62
C LEU A 314 -18.19 0.90 22.01
N GLN A 315 -17.58 -0.28 22.17
CA GLN A 315 -17.49 -0.92 23.49
C GLN A 315 -16.33 -0.32 24.30
N ALA A 316 -16.66 0.35 25.40
CA ALA A 316 -15.68 0.97 26.31
C ALA A 316 -16.11 0.79 27.77
N GLY A 317 -15.17 0.58 28.69
CA GLY A 317 -15.44 0.58 30.14
C GLY A 317 -16.51 -0.42 30.62
N GLY A 318 -16.79 -1.48 29.87
CA GLY A 318 -17.86 -2.46 30.19
C GLY A 318 -19.27 -2.06 29.70
N GLY A 319 -19.39 -1.05 28.86
CA GLY A 319 -20.65 -0.62 28.24
C GLY A 319 -20.49 -0.19 26.77
N LYS A 320 -21.56 0.31 26.16
CA LYS A 320 -21.59 0.85 24.79
C LYS A 320 -21.61 2.37 24.79
N VAL A 321 -20.88 2.99 23.89
CA VAL A 321 -20.89 4.43 23.66
C VAL A 321 -21.45 4.70 22.27
N MET A 322 -22.43 5.58 22.16
CA MET A 322 -23.13 5.91 20.91
C MET A 322 -23.26 7.43 20.74
N LEU A 323 -23.42 7.87 19.50
CA LEU A 323 -23.63 9.28 19.12
C LEU A 323 -24.87 9.43 18.24
N TRP A 324 -25.63 10.49 18.50
CA TRP A 324 -26.87 10.85 17.83
C TRP A 324 -26.84 12.30 17.33
N ILE A 325 -27.65 12.60 16.31
CA ILE A 325 -27.99 13.96 15.88
C ILE A 325 -29.45 14.21 16.20
N ALA A 326 -29.75 15.35 16.85
CA ALA A 326 -31.11 15.82 16.99
C ALA A 326 -31.56 16.50 15.69
N PRO A 327 -32.59 15.97 14.97
CA PRO A 327 -33.18 16.65 13.81
C PRO A 327 -33.81 18.00 14.19
N ASP A 328 -34.36 18.09 15.39
CA ASP A 328 -35.16 19.21 15.86
C ASP A 328 -35.15 19.29 17.40
N ALA A 329 -35.74 20.36 17.93
CA ALA A 329 -35.85 20.59 19.37
C ALA A 329 -36.75 19.56 20.08
N THR A 330 -37.71 18.97 19.38
CA THR A 330 -38.61 17.92 19.92
C THR A 330 -37.83 16.64 20.20
N TYR A 331 -36.93 16.22 19.30
CA TYR A 331 -36.04 15.08 19.51
C TYR A 331 -35.06 15.34 20.66
N GLN A 332 -34.47 16.55 20.72
CA GLN A 332 -33.58 16.92 21.82
C GLN A 332 -34.31 16.84 23.16
N LYS A 333 -35.53 17.36 23.24
CA LYS A 333 -36.39 17.23 24.43
C LYS A 333 -36.67 15.76 24.74
N ALA A 334 -37.12 14.98 23.74
CA ALA A 334 -37.41 13.56 23.89
C ALA A 334 -36.20 12.79 24.44
N PHE A 335 -34.99 13.08 23.97
CA PHE A 335 -33.77 12.44 24.45
C PHE A 335 -33.44 12.79 25.91
N LEU A 336 -33.58 14.06 26.28
CA LEU A 336 -33.24 14.57 27.62
C LEU A 336 -34.29 14.20 28.68
N GLU A 337 -35.56 14.13 28.30
CA GLU A 337 -36.70 13.87 29.19
C GLU A 337 -37.14 12.39 29.18
N ALA A 338 -36.49 11.52 28.41
CA ALA A 338 -36.80 10.08 28.29
C ALA A 338 -36.58 9.24 29.57
N THR A 339 -36.56 9.80 30.78
CA THR A 339 -36.29 9.03 32.01
C THR A 339 -37.50 8.15 32.37
N PRO A 340 -37.35 6.84 32.66
CA PRO A 340 -38.49 6.03 33.09
C PRO A 340 -39.04 6.47 34.47
N GLN A 341 -40.34 6.30 34.69
CA GLN A 341 -41.03 6.59 35.95
C GLN A 341 -41.34 5.29 36.72
N GLY A 342 -41.07 5.27 38.02
CA GLY A 342 -41.31 4.09 38.87
C GLY A 342 -40.24 3.00 38.75
N GLU A 343 -40.51 1.82 39.33
CA GLU A 343 -39.67 0.64 39.12
C GLU A 343 -39.99 0.00 37.76
N LEU A 344 -38.96 -0.35 36.98
CA LEU A 344 -39.15 -1.00 35.69
C LEU A 344 -39.66 -2.43 35.86
N SER A 345 -40.75 -2.76 35.18
CA SER A 345 -41.30 -4.11 35.13
C SER A 345 -40.45 -5.04 34.24
N THR A 346 -40.70 -6.35 34.31
CA THR A 346 -40.06 -7.35 33.42
C THR A 346 -40.49 -7.23 31.95
N ARG A 347 -41.48 -6.39 31.65
CA ARG A 347 -41.87 -6.03 30.27
C ARG A 347 -41.39 -4.64 29.87
N GLY A 348 -40.80 -3.87 30.78
CA GLY A 348 -40.25 -2.56 30.52
C GLY A 348 -41.29 -1.44 30.42
N GLN A 349 -40.80 -0.23 30.13
CA GLN A 349 -41.59 0.98 29.99
C GLN A 349 -41.14 1.76 28.75
N ILE A 350 -42.11 2.33 28.03
CA ILE A 350 -41.86 3.21 26.90
C ILE A 350 -42.03 4.65 27.36
N VAL A 351 -41.09 5.50 26.97
CA VAL A 351 -41.22 6.95 27.07
C VAL A 351 -41.32 7.50 25.66
N LEU A 352 -42.52 7.93 25.28
CA LEU A 352 -42.85 8.37 23.92
C LEU A 352 -43.14 9.87 23.93
N THR A 353 -42.60 10.60 22.96
CA THR A 353 -42.90 12.01 22.73
C THR A 353 -43.79 12.15 21.50
N VAL A 354 -44.98 12.72 21.69
CA VAL A 354 -45.97 13.01 20.63
C VAL A 354 -46.52 14.40 20.91
N ASP A 355 -46.65 15.25 19.88
CA ASP A 355 -47.14 16.64 20.02
C ASP A 355 -46.36 17.46 21.08
N ASP A 356 -45.04 17.30 21.10
CA ASP A 356 -44.12 17.90 22.08
C ASP A 356 -44.39 17.53 23.55
N GLN A 357 -45.30 16.58 23.83
CA GLN A 357 -45.59 16.05 25.17
C GLN A 357 -44.94 14.69 25.37
N VAL A 358 -44.43 14.45 26.59
CA VAL A 358 -43.80 13.18 26.97
C VAL A 358 -44.81 12.31 27.70
N HIS A 359 -45.01 11.09 27.20
CA HIS A 359 -45.94 10.10 27.72
C HIS A 359 -45.19 8.86 28.18
N HIS A 360 -45.61 8.29 29.31
CA HIS A 360 -45.01 7.10 29.90
C HIS A 360 -46.02 5.95 29.83
N ILE A 361 -45.63 4.84 29.22
CA ILE A 361 -46.48 3.67 29.02
C ILE A 361 -45.80 2.45 29.64
N ASP A 362 -46.35 1.93 30.73
CA ASP A 362 -45.87 0.68 31.34
C ASP A 362 -46.43 -0.53 30.59
N LEU A 363 -45.54 -1.34 30.03
CA LEU A 363 -45.91 -2.51 29.24
C LEU A 363 -46.35 -3.70 30.10
N ALA A 364 -46.27 -3.60 31.43
CA ALA A 364 -46.95 -4.55 32.31
C ALA A 364 -48.47 -4.42 32.23
N GLU A 365 -48.99 -3.23 31.89
CA GLU A 365 -50.43 -2.93 31.87
C GLU A 365 -51.05 -3.02 30.46
N VAL A 366 -50.23 -3.30 29.43
CA VAL A 366 -50.63 -3.24 28.02
C VAL A 366 -50.20 -4.51 27.27
N SER A 367 -51.05 -5.01 26.37
CA SER A 367 -50.80 -6.17 25.52
C SER A 367 -50.74 -5.78 24.04
N ALA A 368 -50.19 -6.67 23.21
CA ALA A 368 -50.23 -6.48 21.76
C ALA A 368 -51.69 -6.46 21.26
N GLY A 369 -52.05 -5.45 20.48
CA GLY A 369 -53.41 -5.15 20.02
C GLY A 369 -54.15 -4.12 20.88
N ASP A 370 -53.61 -3.73 22.05
CA ASP A 370 -54.25 -2.72 22.91
C ASP A 370 -53.98 -1.30 22.38
N THR A 371 -54.95 -0.41 22.60
CA THR A 371 -54.85 1.02 22.34
C THR A 371 -54.82 1.80 23.66
N VAL A 372 -53.81 2.67 23.82
CA VAL A 372 -53.57 3.48 25.01
C VAL A 372 -53.86 4.94 24.67
N GLU A 373 -54.76 5.59 25.40
CA GLU A 373 -55.00 7.03 25.27
C GLU A 373 -53.81 7.84 25.82
N LEU A 374 -53.31 8.81 25.05
CA LEU A 374 -52.21 9.65 25.50
C LEU A 374 -52.74 10.89 26.23
N THR A 375 -52.44 11.01 27.52
CA THR A 375 -52.88 12.13 28.37
C THR A 375 -52.40 13.47 27.79
N ASP A 376 -53.28 14.48 27.73
CA ASP A 376 -52.98 15.81 27.19
C ASP A 376 -52.56 15.83 25.70
N SER A 377 -52.99 14.82 24.94
CA SER A 377 -52.73 14.69 23.50
C SER A 377 -54.03 14.37 22.74
N ALA A 378 -54.10 14.75 21.46
CA ALA A 378 -55.20 14.38 20.56
C ALA A 378 -55.03 12.99 19.93
N TYR A 379 -53.95 12.30 20.29
CA TYR A 379 -53.54 11.03 19.72
C TYR A 379 -53.69 9.89 20.73
N SER A 380 -53.83 8.67 20.21
CA SER A 380 -53.73 7.44 20.98
C SER A 380 -52.62 6.55 20.41
N LEU A 381 -52.17 5.56 21.17
CA LEU A 381 -51.07 4.67 20.82
C LEU A 381 -51.57 3.23 20.72
N GLU A 382 -51.54 2.64 19.52
CA GLU A 382 -51.75 1.21 19.32
C GLU A 382 -50.43 0.47 19.51
N VAL A 383 -50.40 -0.53 20.41
CA VAL A 383 -49.25 -1.42 20.59
C VAL A 383 -49.41 -2.62 19.66
N LYS A 384 -48.81 -2.58 18.48
CA LYS A 384 -48.94 -3.65 17.48
C LYS A 384 -48.21 -4.93 17.86
N GLY A 385 -47.08 -4.83 18.56
CA GLY A 385 -46.29 -5.98 18.97
C GLY A 385 -45.36 -5.69 20.12
N ILE A 386 -45.19 -6.66 21.02
CA ILE A 386 -44.19 -6.62 22.09
C ILE A 386 -43.34 -7.89 21.93
N TRP A 387 -42.16 -7.74 21.35
CA TRP A 387 -41.30 -8.84 20.96
C TRP A 387 -40.18 -9.04 21.98
N GLN A 388 -39.94 -10.30 22.35
CA GLN A 388 -38.85 -10.68 23.27
C GLN A 388 -37.50 -10.74 22.54
N ASP A 389 -37.52 -11.14 21.27
CA ASP A 389 -36.38 -11.16 20.36
C ASP A 389 -36.86 -10.89 18.94
N VAL A 390 -35.98 -10.41 18.08
CA VAL A 390 -36.32 -10.05 16.68
C VAL A 390 -35.45 -10.80 15.68
N ASN A 391 -36.03 -11.14 14.54
CA ASN A 391 -35.32 -11.63 13.38
C ASN A 391 -35.15 -10.51 12.35
N GLU A 392 -33.94 -10.38 11.83
CA GLU A 392 -33.56 -9.36 10.84
C GLU A 392 -33.64 -9.95 9.42
N GLY A 393 -34.25 -9.22 8.49
CA GLY A 393 -34.37 -9.56 7.09
C GLY A 393 -34.42 -8.30 6.21
N GLN A 394 -34.49 -8.47 4.89
CA GLN A 394 -34.62 -7.33 4.00
C GLN A 394 -35.99 -6.65 4.19
N PRO A 395 -36.07 -5.31 4.14
CA PRO A 395 -37.32 -4.59 4.13
C PRO A 395 -38.24 -5.09 3.01
N GLY A 396 -39.54 -5.18 3.31
CA GLY A 396 -40.53 -5.71 2.37
C GLY A 396 -40.64 -7.24 2.35
N THR A 397 -39.83 -7.95 3.15
CA THR A 397 -40.05 -9.39 3.40
C THR A 397 -41.44 -9.59 4.01
N GLN A 398 -42.21 -10.55 3.49
CA GLN A 398 -43.57 -10.79 3.96
C GLN A 398 -43.58 -11.14 5.46
N GLY A 399 -44.35 -10.39 6.26
CA GLY A 399 -44.46 -10.59 7.71
C GLY A 399 -43.41 -9.82 8.53
N THR A 400 -42.62 -8.94 7.92
CA THR A 400 -41.70 -8.04 8.63
C THR A 400 -42.19 -6.58 8.57
N ALA A 401 -41.87 -5.79 9.60
CA ALA A 401 -42.00 -4.34 9.63
C ALA A 401 -40.59 -3.74 9.53
N TYR A 402 -40.32 -2.98 8.46
CA TYR A 402 -38.99 -2.43 8.14
C TYR A 402 -37.84 -3.47 8.14
N GLY A 403 -38.14 -4.72 7.81
CA GLY A 403 -37.16 -5.81 7.83
C GLY A 403 -37.07 -6.57 9.16
N TYR A 404 -37.80 -6.16 10.19
CA TYR A 404 -37.81 -6.83 11.49
C TYR A 404 -39.09 -7.64 11.73
N SER A 405 -38.98 -8.80 12.35
CA SER A 405 -40.12 -9.64 12.75
C SER A 405 -39.88 -10.32 14.10
N GLU A 406 -40.94 -10.80 14.74
CA GLU A 406 -40.86 -11.51 16.02
C GLU A 406 -40.10 -12.83 15.89
N LYS A 407 -39.18 -13.07 16.84
CA LYS A 407 -38.56 -14.36 17.08
C LYS A 407 -38.88 -14.82 18.50
N ILE A 408 -39.27 -16.10 18.63
CA ILE A 408 -39.54 -16.71 19.93
C ILE A 408 -38.21 -17.22 20.50
N ALA A 409 -37.68 -16.51 21.50
CA ALA A 409 -36.53 -16.93 22.30
C ALA A 409 -36.95 -17.20 23.75
N GLU A 410 -36.33 -18.17 24.40
CA GLU A 410 -36.58 -18.47 25.83
C GLU A 410 -36.11 -17.34 26.74
N GLU A 411 -35.06 -16.62 26.34
CA GLU A 411 -34.55 -15.43 27.01
C GLU A 411 -34.55 -14.24 26.06
N PRO A 412 -35.06 -13.07 26.49
CA PRO A 412 -35.08 -11.89 25.63
C PRO A 412 -33.68 -11.31 25.44
N THR A 413 -33.17 -11.41 24.22
CA THR A 413 -31.88 -10.86 23.80
C THR A 413 -32.02 -9.48 23.18
N VAL A 414 -33.12 -9.20 22.48
CA VAL A 414 -33.40 -7.90 21.85
C VAL A 414 -34.86 -7.51 22.06
N PRO A 415 -35.25 -7.07 23.28
CA PRO A 415 -36.61 -6.60 23.54
C PRO A 415 -36.95 -5.44 22.62
N THR A 416 -38.06 -5.59 21.90
CA THR A 416 -38.49 -4.63 20.87
C THR A 416 -39.98 -4.39 20.98
N VAL A 417 -40.42 -3.15 20.79
CA VAL A 417 -41.85 -2.82 20.74
C VAL A 417 -42.18 -2.15 19.42
N HIS A 418 -43.26 -2.59 18.82
CA HIS A 418 -43.83 -2.08 17.57
C HIS A 418 -45.10 -1.30 17.86
N LEU A 419 -45.13 -0.05 17.43
CA LEU A 419 -46.13 0.94 17.80
C LEU A 419 -46.71 1.63 16.57
N GLN A 420 -47.97 2.04 16.67
CA GLN A 420 -48.62 2.95 15.72
C GLN A 420 -49.35 4.04 16.49
N VAL A 421 -49.05 5.30 16.21
CA VAL A 421 -49.84 6.43 16.73
C VAL A 421 -51.11 6.55 15.88
N LEU A 422 -52.25 6.81 16.53
CA LEU A 422 -53.56 6.98 15.92
C LEU A 422 -54.09 8.40 16.18
N ASP A 423 -54.80 8.97 15.21
CA ASP A 423 -55.50 10.23 15.37
C ASP A 423 -56.79 10.11 16.22
N ALA A 424 -57.45 11.24 16.47
CA ALA A 424 -58.70 11.30 17.24
C ALA A 424 -59.88 10.53 16.60
N GLN A 425 -59.74 10.04 15.36
CA GLN A 425 -60.71 9.19 14.67
C GLN A 425 -60.31 7.70 14.72
N GLY A 426 -59.19 7.36 15.34
CA GLY A 426 -58.65 6.00 15.41
C GLY A 426 -57.94 5.55 14.11
N THR A 427 -57.54 6.49 13.25
CA THR A 427 -56.83 6.20 12.00
C THR A 427 -55.31 6.31 12.24
N PRO A 428 -54.47 5.45 11.62
CA PRO A 428 -53.02 5.59 11.67
C PRO A 428 -52.55 7.01 11.34
N HIS A 429 -51.88 7.64 12.30
CA HIS A 429 -51.25 8.95 12.18
C HIS A 429 -49.75 8.78 12.07
N GLY A 430 -49.21 9.11 10.90
CA GLY A 430 -47.79 8.93 10.62
C GLY A 430 -47.38 7.46 10.46
N ARG A 431 -46.09 7.22 10.49
CA ARG A 431 -45.50 5.89 10.28
C ARG A 431 -45.46 5.06 11.57
N GLU A 432 -45.28 3.76 11.41
CA GLU A 432 -45.05 2.84 12.52
C GLU A 432 -43.67 3.09 13.16
N VAL A 433 -43.61 3.01 14.50
CA VAL A 433 -42.42 3.25 15.32
C VAL A 433 -41.95 1.93 15.90
N LEU A 434 -40.65 1.63 15.79
CA LEU A 434 -40.02 0.47 16.44
C LEU A 434 -38.97 0.94 17.43
N LEU A 435 -39.08 0.49 18.68
CA LEU A 435 -38.16 0.84 19.75
C LEU A 435 -37.47 -0.42 20.30
N PHE A 436 -36.15 -0.42 20.27
CA PHE A 436 -35.26 -1.49 20.72
C PHE A 436 -34.62 -1.12 22.05
N ALA A 437 -34.82 -1.95 23.07
CA ALA A 437 -34.38 -1.61 24.42
C ALA A 437 -32.86 -1.59 24.58
N ASN A 438 -32.11 -2.49 23.93
CA ASN A 438 -30.64 -2.62 24.05
C ASN A 438 -29.87 -2.32 22.75
N LYS A 439 -30.58 -2.16 21.62
CA LYS A 439 -30.03 -1.72 20.33
C LYS A 439 -30.71 -0.43 19.85
N PRO A 440 -30.66 0.67 20.63
CA PRO A 440 -31.45 1.87 20.28
C PRO A 440 -31.07 2.47 18.92
N HIS A 441 -29.84 2.23 18.41
CA HIS A 441 -29.39 2.62 17.06
C HIS A 441 -30.18 1.97 15.92
N HIS A 442 -31.02 0.97 16.20
CA HIS A 442 -31.96 0.39 15.24
C HIS A 442 -33.37 1.02 15.34
N ASN A 443 -33.62 1.91 16.30
CA ASN A 443 -34.94 2.53 16.48
C ASN A 443 -35.42 3.19 15.19
N VAL A 444 -36.68 2.95 14.86
CA VAL A 444 -37.37 3.56 13.73
C VAL A 444 -38.32 4.60 14.29
N TYR A 445 -38.11 5.87 13.93
CA TYR A 445 -38.92 7.00 14.36
C TYR A 445 -39.71 7.61 13.21
N ASP A 446 -40.77 8.34 13.55
CA ASP A 446 -41.45 9.23 12.60
C ASP A 446 -40.86 10.65 12.69
N TYR A 447 -39.87 10.92 11.85
CA TYR A 447 -39.25 12.23 11.76
C TYR A 447 -40.18 13.31 11.18
N GLU A 448 -41.13 12.94 10.31
CA GLU A 448 -42.04 13.89 9.66
C GLU A 448 -43.08 14.41 10.65
N ASN A 449 -43.65 13.51 11.46
CA ASN A 449 -44.64 13.86 12.49
C ASN A 449 -44.03 14.08 13.88
N ARG A 450 -42.69 14.07 13.99
CA ARG A 450 -41.92 14.30 15.24
C ARG A 450 -42.31 13.35 16.38
N ILE A 451 -42.52 12.07 16.04
CA ILE A 451 -42.83 11.03 17.02
C ILE A 451 -41.54 10.27 17.35
N TYR A 452 -41.07 10.47 18.58
CA TYR A 452 -39.81 9.93 19.07
C TYR A 452 -40.03 9.14 20.35
N GLY A 453 -39.21 8.13 20.62
CA GLY A 453 -39.39 7.32 21.83
C GLY A 453 -38.13 6.64 22.32
N THR A 454 -38.13 6.22 23.58
CA THR A 454 -37.11 5.35 24.15
C THR A 454 -37.79 4.21 24.89
N TYR A 455 -37.31 2.98 24.64
CA TYR A 455 -37.78 1.80 25.35
C TYR A 455 -36.77 1.39 26.42
N TRP A 456 -37.22 1.35 27.67
CA TRP A 456 -36.44 0.90 28.81
C TRP A 456 -36.89 -0.49 29.24
N PHE A 457 -35.94 -1.38 29.45
CA PHE A 457 -36.19 -2.76 29.84
C PHE A 457 -35.28 -3.16 31.00
N ASP A 458 -35.80 -3.97 31.91
CA ASP A 458 -35.04 -4.47 33.06
C ASP A 458 -34.12 -5.62 32.66
N PHE A 459 -32.82 -5.31 32.52
CA PHE A 459 -31.76 -6.30 32.33
C PHE A 459 -30.95 -6.57 33.60
N SER A 460 -31.38 -6.08 34.77
CA SER A 460 -30.61 -6.15 36.02
C SER A 460 -30.34 -7.58 36.50
N THR A 461 -31.19 -8.52 36.09
CA THR A 461 -31.06 -9.96 36.40
C THR A 461 -30.08 -10.70 35.49
N LYS A 462 -29.63 -10.09 34.39
CA LYS A 462 -28.68 -10.69 33.44
C LYS A 462 -27.22 -10.46 33.88
N GLU A 463 -26.41 -11.50 33.78
CA GLU A 463 -24.98 -11.41 34.09
C GLU A 463 -24.27 -10.33 33.26
N ILE A 464 -23.38 -9.58 33.91
CA ILE A 464 -22.56 -8.56 33.27
C ILE A 464 -21.32 -9.26 32.71
N GLN A 465 -21.23 -9.36 31.39
CA GLN A 465 -20.01 -9.86 30.76
C GLN A 465 -18.79 -8.99 31.17
N PRO A 466 -17.70 -9.62 31.62
CA PRO A 466 -16.46 -8.92 31.92
C PRO A 466 -15.75 -8.43 30.65
N PHE A 467 -14.81 -7.51 30.82
CA PHE A 467 -13.98 -6.96 29.74
C PHE A 467 -13.10 -8.04 29.08
N GLY A 468 -13.07 -8.09 27.74
CA GLY A 468 -12.14 -8.92 26.98
C GLY A 468 -12.47 -9.04 25.48
N PRO A 469 -11.52 -9.46 24.64
CA PRO A 469 -11.69 -9.60 23.18
C PRO A 469 -12.67 -10.72 22.75
N GLN A 470 -13.06 -11.60 23.69
CA GLN A 470 -14.09 -12.63 23.47
C GLN A 470 -15.46 -12.24 24.02
N ALA A 471 -15.63 -11.00 24.53
CA ALA A 471 -16.89 -10.57 25.09
C ALA A 471 -17.97 -10.46 24.00
N ASN A 472 -19.15 -11.02 24.25
CA ASN A 472 -20.27 -10.91 23.32
C ASN A 472 -20.80 -9.47 23.34
N SER A 473 -20.60 -8.71 22.26
CA SER A 473 -21.03 -7.31 22.15
C SER A 473 -22.55 -7.15 22.21
N GLU A 474 -23.32 -8.21 21.97
CA GLU A 474 -24.78 -8.21 22.09
C GLU A 474 -25.27 -8.26 23.55
N GLU A 475 -24.45 -8.76 24.48
CA GLU A 475 -24.79 -8.94 25.90
C GLU A 475 -24.32 -7.76 26.79
N VAL A 476 -23.94 -6.65 26.16
CA VAL A 476 -23.52 -5.41 26.82
C VAL A 476 -24.70 -4.42 26.92
N TYR A 477 -25.33 -4.35 28.09
CA TYR A 477 -26.56 -3.54 28.30
C TYR A 477 -26.37 -2.13 28.91
N SER A 478 -25.21 -1.81 29.51
CA SER A 478 -24.93 -0.44 30.00
C SER A 478 -24.52 0.44 28.83
N ARG A 479 -25.02 1.69 28.77
CA ARG A 479 -24.69 2.58 27.65
C ARG A 479 -24.57 4.04 28.02
N ILE A 480 -23.62 4.71 27.37
CA ILE A 480 -23.49 6.16 27.28
C ILE A 480 -23.98 6.56 25.89
N GLU A 481 -24.84 7.56 25.84
CA GLU A 481 -25.37 8.11 24.59
C GLU A 481 -25.06 9.60 24.54
N PHE A 482 -24.35 10.01 23.50
CA PHE A 482 -24.10 11.41 23.15
C PHE A 482 -25.16 11.90 22.17
N LEU A 483 -25.55 13.16 22.30
CA LEU A 483 -26.47 13.82 21.40
C LEU A 483 -25.87 15.16 20.97
N GLN A 484 -25.66 15.35 19.67
CA GLN A 484 -25.59 16.68 19.11
C GLN A 484 -27.01 17.27 19.12
N GLY A 485 -27.23 18.29 19.95
CA GLY A 485 -28.50 19.00 20.02
C GLY A 485 -28.78 19.83 18.77
N ALA A 486 -30.04 20.21 18.58
CA ALA A 486 -30.47 21.08 17.48
C ALA A 486 -29.93 22.52 17.65
N ASP A 487 -29.43 22.83 18.84
CA ASP A 487 -28.69 24.05 19.21
C ASP A 487 -27.17 23.98 18.91
N GLY A 488 -26.69 22.84 18.38
CA GLY A 488 -25.27 22.59 18.13
C GLY A 488 -24.45 22.26 19.39
N GLN A 489 -25.09 22.09 20.55
CA GLN A 489 -24.41 21.69 21.79
C GLN A 489 -24.31 20.17 21.91
N LEU A 490 -23.36 19.70 22.73
CA LEU A 490 -23.19 18.29 23.01
C LEU A 490 -23.83 17.94 24.35
N TYR A 491 -24.78 17.01 24.32
CA TYR A 491 -25.42 16.45 25.49
C TYR A 491 -25.00 15.00 25.68
N TYR A 492 -25.09 14.50 26.91
CA TYR A 492 -24.99 13.06 27.14
C TYR A 492 -26.00 12.56 28.16
N ARG A 493 -26.32 11.28 28.03
CA ARG A 493 -27.01 10.51 29.05
C ARG A 493 -26.32 9.19 29.33
N TYR A 494 -26.38 8.73 30.58
CA TYR A 494 -25.81 7.45 30.99
C TYR A 494 -26.87 6.54 31.61
N TRP A 495 -27.14 5.42 30.95
CA TRP A 495 -28.01 4.37 31.46
C TRP A 495 -27.19 3.29 32.18
N ASN A 496 -27.38 3.20 33.49
CA ASN A 496 -26.76 2.15 34.30
C ASN A 496 -27.75 0.99 34.50
N ARG A 497 -27.50 -0.09 33.76
CA ARG A 497 -28.31 -1.32 33.80
C ARG A 497 -28.39 -1.96 35.19
N ARG A 498 -27.37 -1.79 36.04
CA ARG A 498 -27.32 -2.48 37.35
C ARG A 498 -28.32 -1.85 38.31
N THR A 499 -28.46 -0.55 38.24
CA THR A 499 -29.34 0.23 39.09
C THR A 499 -30.69 0.50 38.44
N ASN A 500 -30.88 0.09 37.17
CA ASN A 500 -32.06 0.42 36.36
C ASN A 500 -32.40 1.91 36.42
N GLN A 501 -31.36 2.75 36.39
CA GLN A 501 -31.49 4.19 36.56
C GLN A 501 -30.72 4.93 35.48
N LEU A 502 -31.36 5.98 34.97
CA LEU A 502 -30.69 7.01 34.21
C LEU A 502 -29.89 7.84 35.21
N VAL A 503 -28.58 7.75 35.14
CA VAL A 503 -27.69 8.29 36.17
C VAL A 503 -27.48 9.79 35.97
N ILE A 504 -27.35 10.23 34.72
CA ILE A 504 -27.05 11.62 34.35
C ILE A 504 -27.69 11.95 33.00
N THR A 505 -28.18 13.18 32.86
CA THR A 505 -28.55 13.87 31.61
C THR A 505 -28.05 15.31 31.71
N LYS A 506 -27.00 15.70 30.97
CA LYS A 506 -26.48 17.08 30.98
C LYS A 506 -25.77 17.47 29.69
N GLU A 507 -25.63 18.77 29.50
CA GLU A 507 -24.70 19.38 28.55
C GLU A 507 -23.24 19.07 28.94
N LEU A 508 -22.38 18.87 27.93
CA LEU A 508 -20.96 18.62 28.09
C LEU A 508 -20.12 19.76 27.54
N ASN A 509 -18.98 19.99 28.19
CA ASN A 509 -17.93 20.80 27.61
C ASN A 509 -17.38 20.09 26.36
N GLN A 510 -17.39 20.78 25.22
CA GLN A 510 -16.98 20.27 23.91
C GLN A 510 -15.45 20.18 23.73
N GLN A 511 -14.69 20.85 24.60
CA GLN A 511 -13.23 20.81 24.69
C GLN A 511 -12.83 20.83 26.17
N GLY A 512 -12.97 19.68 26.81
CA GLY A 512 -12.69 19.48 28.23
C GLY A 512 -11.26 19.03 28.53
N THR A 513 -10.92 19.08 29.80
CA THR A 513 -9.69 18.55 30.39
C THR A 513 -10.02 17.51 31.48
N PRO A 514 -9.03 16.83 32.08
CA PRO A 514 -9.28 15.99 33.26
C PRO A 514 -10.01 16.69 34.41
N GLU A 515 -9.96 18.02 34.50
CA GLU A 515 -10.67 18.83 35.51
C GLU A 515 -12.16 18.95 35.22
N ASP A 516 -12.55 18.88 33.94
CA ASP A 516 -13.94 18.87 33.46
C ASP A 516 -14.54 17.46 33.41
N ALA A 517 -13.79 16.46 33.87
CA ALA A 517 -14.16 15.07 33.75
C ALA A 517 -15.49 14.79 34.44
N THR A 518 -16.33 14.03 33.74
CA THR A 518 -17.65 13.61 34.22
C THR A 518 -17.69 12.10 34.44
N ALA A 519 -18.68 11.65 35.22
CA ALA A 519 -18.90 10.24 35.45
C ALA A 519 -19.38 9.52 34.18
N GLY A 520 -18.71 8.40 33.86
CA GLY A 520 -19.06 7.43 32.84
C GLY A 520 -19.45 6.09 33.45
N PHE A 521 -18.92 4.98 32.90
CA PHE A 521 -19.35 3.63 33.29
C PHE A 521 -18.98 3.25 34.73
N GLN A 522 -19.96 2.75 35.48
CA GLN A 522 -19.75 2.18 36.81
C GLN A 522 -19.41 0.69 36.74
N MET A 523 -18.23 0.31 37.23
CA MET A 523 -17.79 -1.09 37.29
C MET A 523 -18.33 -1.81 38.54
N PRO A 524 -18.70 -3.11 38.46
CA PRO A 524 -19.38 -3.79 39.56
C PRO A 524 -18.60 -3.90 40.87
N GLN A 525 -17.26 -4.01 40.78
CA GLN A 525 -16.35 -4.17 41.92
C GLN A 525 -15.89 -2.84 42.58
N PHE A 526 -16.26 -1.70 42.00
CA PHE A 526 -15.82 -0.35 42.39
C PHE A 526 -17.04 0.52 42.76
N LYS A 527 -16.87 1.44 43.70
CA LYS A 527 -17.88 2.44 44.12
C LYS A 527 -17.83 3.71 43.27
N ASN A 528 -16.65 4.09 42.80
CA ASN A 528 -16.44 5.22 41.91
C ASN A 528 -16.58 4.76 40.45
N PRO A 529 -17.23 5.54 39.58
CA PRO A 529 -17.31 5.22 38.16
C PRO A 529 -15.99 5.55 37.47
N LEU A 530 -15.79 4.97 36.27
CA LEU A 530 -14.84 5.52 35.32
C LEU A 530 -15.24 6.96 34.99
N GLN A 531 -14.26 7.82 34.83
CA GLN A 531 -14.49 9.21 34.42
C GLN A 531 -14.07 9.39 32.96
N PHE A 532 -14.66 10.39 32.30
CA PHE A 532 -14.25 10.78 30.96
C PHE A 532 -14.37 12.29 30.76
N TYR A 533 -13.62 12.81 29.80
CA TYR A 533 -13.83 14.15 29.26
C TYR A 533 -13.81 14.10 27.73
N VAL A 534 -14.46 15.08 27.10
CA VAL A 534 -14.46 15.23 25.64
C VAL A 534 -13.22 16.04 25.26
N ALA A 535 -12.31 15.44 24.50
CA ALA A 535 -11.12 16.12 24.01
C ALA A 535 -11.47 17.08 22.86
N GLU A 536 -12.37 16.66 21.97
CA GLU A 536 -12.82 17.43 20.82
C GLU A 536 -14.21 16.97 20.38
N PHE A 537 -15.08 17.91 20.02
CA PHE A 537 -16.35 17.63 19.36
C PHE A 537 -16.41 18.40 18.04
N VAL A 538 -16.70 17.68 16.96
CA VAL A 538 -16.95 18.24 15.63
C VAL A 538 -18.39 17.95 15.27
N SER A 539 -19.20 19.01 15.15
CA SER A 539 -20.61 18.90 14.78
C SER A 539 -20.79 18.81 13.26
N SER A 540 -21.90 18.23 12.83
CA SER A 540 -22.33 18.24 11.43
C SER A 540 -23.85 18.14 11.33
N ASP A 541 -24.45 18.87 10.39
CA ASP A 541 -25.91 18.86 10.15
C ASP A 541 -26.39 17.50 9.64
N ASN A 542 -25.54 16.79 8.87
CA ASN A 542 -25.78 15.43 8.40
C ASN A 542 -24.51 14.59 8.52
N PRO A 543 -24.62 13.26 8.71
CA PRO A 543 -23.46 12.40 8.67
C PRO A 543 -22.75 12.50 7.32
N GLN A 544 -21.45 12.75 7.36
CA GLN A 544 -20.62 12.81 6.16
C GLN A 544 -19.26 12.19 6.41
N LEU A 545 -18.69 11.58 5.37
CA LEU A 545 -17.30 11.13 5.42
C LEU A 545 -16.38 12.35 5.51
N ALA A 546 -15.46 12.30 6.46
CA ALA A 546 -14.54 13.37 6.75
C ALA A 546 -13.13 12.82 6.95
N SER A 547 -12.14 13.70 6.88
CA SER A 547 -10.74 13.33 7.08
C SER A 547 -10.22 13.91 8.40
N LYS A 548 -9.68 13.06 9.27
CA LYS A 548 -9.01 13.50 10.50
C LYS A 548 -7.51 13.63 10.24
N ALA A 549 -6.98 14.84 10.35
CA ALA A 549 -5.55 15.09 10.25
C ALA A 549 -4.80 14.36 11.37
N LEU A 550 -3.74 13.65 11.00
CA LEU A 550 -2.80 13.05 11.94
C LEU A 550 -1.54 13.91 12.03
N PRO A 551 -0.88 13.97 13.21
CA PRO A 551 0.36 14.72 13.34
C PRO A 551 1.41 14.27 12.32
N PHE A 552 2.23 15.22 11.87
CA PHE A 552 3.38 14.90 11.03
C PHE A 552 4.31 13.91 11.74
N ASN A 553 4.59 12.79 11.06
CA ASN A 553 5.59 11.83 11.48
C ASN A 553 6.64 11.70 10.38
N ARG A 554 7.88 12.09 10.70
CA ARG A 554 9.00 12.08 9.76
C ARG A 554 9.39 10.67 9.31
N ASP A 555 9.12 9.68 10.15
CA ASP A 555 9.55 8.30 9.95
C ASP A 555 8.52 7.53 9.08
N LEU A 556 7.33 8.10 8.86
CA LEU A 556 6.34 7.55 7.92
C LEU A 556 6.69 7.93 6.48
N GLN A 557 6.68 6.96 5.58
CA GLN A 557 6.82 7.13 4.13
C GLN A 557 5.52 7.60 3.48
N ILE A 558 5.58 8.13 2.25
CA ILE A 558 4.38 8.61 1.54
C ILE A 558 3.33 7.51 1.35
N VAL A 559 3.77 6.27 1.11
CA VAL A 559 2.90 5.10 0.97
C VAL A 559 2.20 4.68 2.26
N GLN A 560 2.74 5.11 3.41
CA GLN A 560 2.18 4.84 4.74
C GLN A 560 1.27 5.98 5.23
N ARG A 561 1.23 7.10 4.51
CA ARG A 561 0.41 8.26 4.84
C ARG A 561 -0.84 8.22 3.98
N GLU A 562 -2.00 8.44 4.57
CA GLU A 562 -3.19 8.75 3.78
C GLU A 562 -3.19 10.24 3.47
N VAL A 563 -2.55 10.60 2.35
CA VAL A 563 -2.53 11.98 1.87
C VAL A 563 -3.90 12.32 1.30
N ARG A 564 -4.52 13.41 1.76
CA ARG A 564 -5.84 13.85 1.30
C ARG A 564 -5.89 15.35 1.04
N ALA A 565 -6.66 15.74 0.03
CA ALA A 565 -6.98 17.12 -0.26
C ALA A 565 -8.50 17.29 -0.28
N LYS A 566 -9.02 18.38 0.26
CA LYS A 566 -10.41 18.79 0.05
C LYS A 566 -10.43 19.77 -1.11
N VAL A 567 -11.16 19.43 -2.18
CA VAL A 567 -11.24 20.26 -3.38
C VAL A 567 -12.68 20.64 -3.69
N ARG A 568 -12.86 21.86 -4.19
CA ARG A 568 -14.09 22.32 -4.84
C ARG A 568 -13.88 22.23 -6.35
N VAL A 569 -14.70 21.41 -7.00
CA VAL A 569 -14.72 21.23 -8.45
C VAL A 569 -15.99 21.88 -8.99
N THR A 570 -15.82 22.82 -9.91
CA THR A 570 -16.91 23.43 -10.69
C THR A 570 -16.82 22.90 -12.11
N TRP A 571 -17.90 22.28 -12.58
CA TRP A 571 -18.05 21.73 -13.93
C TRP A 571 -19.33 22.26 -14.57
N GLY A 572 -19.21 23.32 -15.36
CA GLY A 572 -20.38 24.08 -15.83
C GLY A 572 -21.14 24.67 -14.64
N ASP A 573 -22.41 24.28 -14.47
CA ASP A 573 -23.26 24.72 -13.36
C ASP A 573 -23.17 23.82 -12.11
N ILE A 574 -22.47 22.68 -12.21
CA ILE A 574 -22.36 21.71 -11.13
C ILE A 574 -21.16 22.06 -10.25
N VAL A 575 -21.39 22.24 -8.95
CA VAL A 575 -20.33 22.45 -7.95
C VAL A 575 -20.34 21.26 -6.98
N ARG A 576 -19.15 20.67 -6.75
CA ARG A 576 -18.94 19.59 -5.78
C ARG A 576 -17.76 19.90 -4.88
N GLU A 577 -17.91 19.67 -3.59
CA GLU A 577 -16.82 19.69 -2.61
C GLU A 577 -16.62 18.30 -2.06
N GLN A 578 -15.41 17.77 -2.16
CA GLN A 578 -15.13 16.41 -1.69
C GLN A 578 -13.67 16.24 -1.30
N TRP A 579 -13.45 15.36 -0.34
CA TRP A 579 -12.12 14.83 -0.01
C TRP A 579 -11.66 13.84 -1.07
N ILE A 580 -10.45 14.03 -1.57
CA ILE A 580 -9.80 13.12 -2.50
C ILE A 580 -8.48 12.62 -1.90
N ARG A 581 -8.31 11.30 -1.85
CA ARG A 581 -7.11 10.62 -1.37
C ARG A 581 -6.09 10.48 -2.51
N ALA A 582 -4.82 10.70 -2.19
CA ALA A 582 -3.73 10.45 -3.13
C ALA A 582 -3.66 8.96 -3.47
N PHE A 583 -3.50 8.64 -4.75
CA PHE A 583 -3.08 7.31 -5.17
C PHE A 583 -1.56 7.27 -5.14
N VAL A 584 -0.99 6.65 -4.11
CA VAL A 584 0.46 6.60 -3.85
C VAL A 584 1.13 5.40 -4.50
N GLY A 585 0.36 4.58 -5.20
CA GLY A 585 0.89 3.44 -5.94
C GLY A 585 1.34 2.30 -5.03
N ALA A 586 0.67 2.12 -3.89
CA ALA A 586 0.93 0.96 -3.06
C ALA A 586 0.66 -0.32 -3.89
N PRO A 587 1.51 -1.36 -3.82
CA PRO A 587 1.30 -2.59 -4.58
C PRO A 587 -0.08 -3.19 -4.29
N GLY A 588 -0.83 -3.56 -5.32
CA GLY A 588 -2.22 -4.04 -5.16
C GLY A 588 -3.24 -2.93 -4.90
N GLU A 589 -2.82 -1.66 -4.88
CA GLU A 589 -3.53 -0.39 -5.09
C GLU A 589 -4.91 -0.47 -5.78
N ARG A 590 -6.06 -0.79 -5.16
CA ARG A 590 -7.34 -0.79 -5.90
C ARG A 590 -7.87 0.63 -5.89
N GLN A 591 -8.27 1.11 -7.07
CA GLN A 591 -8.93 2.41 -7.16
C GLN A 591 -10.25 2.38 -6.41
N THR A 592 -10.37 3.18 -5.36
CA THR A 592 -11.61 3.32 -4.57
C THR A 592 -12.32 4.62 -4.91
N ALA A 593 -13.59 4.73 -4.53
CA ALA A 593 -14.38 5.95 -4.73
C ALA A 593 -13.77 7.18 -4.04
N GLU A 594 -12.94 7.00 -3.01
CA GLU A 594 -12.27 8.10 -2.30
C GLU A 594 -11.06 8.67 -3.04
N GLN A 595 -10.57 7.97 -4.07
CA GLN A 595 -9.39 8.36 -4.86
C GLN A 595 -9.77 9.14 -6.13
N GLN A 596 -11.06 9.31 -6.38
CA GLN A 596 -11.56 10.07 -7.51
C GLN A 596 -12.84 10.85 -7.17
N ILE A 597 -13.02 11.99 -7.81
CA ILE A 597 -14.30 12.73 -7.83
C ILE A 597 -14.88 12.53 -9.22
N ARG A 598 -16.08 11.96 -9.29
CA ARG A 598 -16.82 11.75 -10.54
C ARG A 598 -18.04 12.66 -10.57
N ILE A 599 -18.11 13.54 -11.56
CA ILE A 599 -19.26 14.42 -11.80
C ILE A 599 -19.90 13.99 -13.11
N HIS A 600 -21.03 13.30 -13.00
CA HIS A 600 -21.81 12.87 -14.15
C HIS A 600 -22.67 14.02 -14.69
N ASP A 601 -22.64 14.20 -16.01
CA ASP A 601 -23.38 15.21 -16.75
C ASP A 601 -24.39 14.53 -17.68
N ALA A 602 -25.54 14.17 -17.11
CA ALA A 602 -26.57 13.39 -17.80
C ALA A 602 -27.09 14.05 -19.10
N ASP A 603 -27.02 15.39 -19.19
CA ASP A 603 -27.48 16.14 -20.37
C ASP A 603 -26.58 15.96 -21.59
N GLN A 604 -25.30 15.59 -21.39
CA GLN A 604 -24.32 15.43 -22.47
C GLN A 604 -23.77 14.00 -22.59
N GLY A 605 -24.07 13.10 -21.65
CA GLY A 605 -23.62 11.71 -21.68
C GLY A 605 -22.11 11.53 -21.38
N HIS A 606 -21.57 12.41 -20.54
CA HIS A 606 -20.16 12.40 -20.15
C HIS A 606 -19.99 12.55 -18.65
N SER A 607 -18.88 12.06 -18.11
CA SER A 607 -18.51 12.19 -16.71
C SER A 607 -17.13 12.84 -16.59
N LEU A 608 -17.03 13.93 -15.82
CA LEU A 608 -15.75 14.48 -15.40
C LEU A 608 -15.19 13.58 -14.29
N VAL A 609 -13.95 13.11 -14.45
CA VAL A 609 -13.24 12.31 -13.45
C VAL A 609 -11.96 13.05 -13.05
N LEU A 610 -11.89 13.41 -11.77
CA LEU A 610 -10.73 14.02 -11.15
C LEU A 610 -10.06 12.99 -10.22
N SER A 611 -8.79 12.68 -10.44
CA SER A 611 -8.00 11.81 -9.55
C SER A 611 -6.76 12.52 -9.02
N MET A 612 -6.15 12.03 -7.93
CA MET A 612 -4.91 12.61 -7.37
C MET A 612 -3.75 11.59 -7.34
N PRO A 613 -3.17 11.20 -8.49
CA PRO A 613 -2.07 10.24 -8.53
C PRO A 613 -0.73 10.86 -8.13
N THR A 614 0.17 10.05 -7.57
CA THR A 614 1.60 10.36 -7.50
C THR A 614 2.26 10.17 -8.87
N GLU A 615 3.30 10.96 -9.15
CA GLU A 615 4.05 10.81 -10.39
C GLU A 615 4.79 9.46 -10.40
N SER A 616 4.41 8.60 -11.34
CA SER A 616 5.04 7.29 -11.54
C SER A 616 6.06 7.35 -12.68
N ILE A 617 7.24 6.81 -12.45
CA ILE A 617 8.33 6.68 -13.40
C ILE A 617 8.50 5.21 -13.73
N ASP A 618 8.40 4.89 -15.01
CA ASP A 618 8.72 3.56 -15.51
C ASP A 618 10.24 3.37 -15.54
N ILE A 619 10.74 2.44 -14.71
CA ILE A 619 12.18 2.15 -14.62
C ILE A 619 12.68 1.29 -15.77
N GLY A 620 11.79 0.74 -16.61
CA GLY A 620 12.14 -0.07 -17.77
C GLY A 620 12.44 -1.55 -17.46
N PHE A 621 12.24 -1.99 -16.24
CA PHE A 621 12.30 -3.40 -15.82
C PHE A 621 11.37 -3.58 -14.62
N ARG A 622 11.20 -4.82 -14.15
CA ARG A 622 10.48 -5.11 -12.91
C ARG A 622 11.45 -5.54 -11.82
N ILE A 623 11.17 -5.18 -10.58
CA ILE A 623 11.89 -5.70 -9.41
C ILE A 623 10.96 -6.67 -8.72
N ARG A 624 11.35 -7.94 -8.63
CA ARG A 624 10.67 -8.97 -7.85
C ARG A 624 11.35 -9.12 -6.49
N LEU A 625 10.61 -9.00 -5.40
CA LEU A 625 11.14 -9.27 -4.06
C LEU A 625 11.06 -10.78 -3.78
N LYS A 626 12.19 -11.45 -3.64
CA LYS A 626 12.25 -12.88 -3.28
C LYS A 626 12.12 -13.08 -1.78
N ASP A 627 12.87 -12.33 -1.01
CA ASP A 627 12.99 -12.51 0.44
C ASP A 627 13.41 -11.19 1.12
N PHE A 628 12.86 -10.93 2.30
CA PHE A 628 13.23 -9.79 3.14
C PHE A 628 13.88 -10.28 4.45
N GLU A 629 15.05 -9.71 4.74
CA GLU A 629 15.80 -10.01 5.95
C GLU A 629 15.76 -8.82 6.91
N ARG A 630 15.53 -9.08 8.20
CA ARG A 630 15.64 -8.09 9.27
C ARG A 630 16.36 -8.68 10.48
N LYS A 631 17.29 -7.93 11.05
CA LYS A 631 17.95 -8.22 12.32
C LYS A 631 17.46 -7.26 13.39
N LEU A 632 17.11 -7.77 14.56
CA LEU A 632 16.68 -6.97 15.71
C LEU A 632 17.85 -6.72 16.68
N ASP A 633 17.79 -5.61 17.41
CA ASP A 633 18.67 -5.39 18.56
C ASP A 633 18.23 -6.25 19.76
N PRO A 634 19.16 -6.91 20.48
CA PRO A 634 18.81 -7.79 21.59
C PRO A 634 17.94 -7.09 22.64
N GLY A 635 16.75 -7.66 22.90
CA GLY A 635 15.81 -7.14 23.90
C GLY A 635 14.93 -5.98 23.43
N THR A 636 14.95 -5.63 22.14
CA THR A 636 14.08 -4.59 21.55
C THR A 636 13.34 -5.11 20.32
N SER A 637 12.29 -4.39 19.90
CA SER A 637 11.63 -4.59 18.59
C SER A 637 12.29 -3.77 17.48
N GLN A 638 13.39 -3.06 17.76
CA GLN A 638 14.05 -2.18 16.80
C GLN A 638 14.96 -2.99 15.86
N ALA A 639 14.87 -2.68 14.57
CA ALA A 639 15.73 -3.29 13.56
C ALA A 639 17.14 -2.67 13.60
N SER A 640 18.16 -3.51 13.76
CA SER A 640 19.58 -3.13 13.66
C SER A 640 20.12 -3.19 12.23
N HIS A 641 19.51 -4.03 11.39
CA HIS A 641 19.83 -4.17 9.96
C HIS A 641 18.62 -4.73 9.22
N TYR A 642 18.42 -4.31 7.97
CA TYR A 642 17.45 -4.92 7.08
C TYR A 642 17.93 -4.87 5.62
N SER A 643 17.47 -5.83 4.83
CA SER A 643 17.93 -6.05 3.45
C SER A 643 16.93 -6.89 2.65
N SER A 644 17.04 -6.81 1.34
CA SER A 644 16.16 -7.54 0.41
C SER A 644 16.97 -8.32 -0.62
N TRP A 645 16.53 -9.53 -0.92
CA TRP A 645 16.95 -10.28 -2.10
C TRP A 645 15.93 -10.07 -3.21
N VAL A 646 16.38 -9.57 -4.36
CA VAL A 646 15.50 -9.25 -5.48
C VAL A 646 16.00 -9.85 -6.78
N ASP A 647 15.09 -10.04 -7.73
CA ASP A 647 15.43 -10.26 -9.13
C ASP A 647 15.03 -9.06 -9.96
N PHE A 648 15.83 -8.74 -10.98
CA PHE A 648 15.45 -7.79 -12.01
C PHE A 648 14.87 -8.57 -13.18
N VAL A 649 13.56 -8.49 -13.32
CA VAL A 649 12.75 -9.22 -14.29
C VAL A 649 12.34 -8.33 -15.46
N ASP A 650 11.99 -8.96 -16.57
CA ASP A 650 11.55 -8.26 -17.77
C ASP A 650 10.23 -7.49 -17.55
N LEU A 651 9.90 -6.62 -18.50
CA LEU A 651 8.74 -5.74 -18.41
C LEU A 651 7.40 -6.47 -18.42
N LYS A 652 7.35 -7.70 -18.92
CA LYS A 652 6.13 -8.45 -19.18
C LYS A 652 5.94 -9.69 -18.33
N ASN A 653 6.88 -10.01 -17.44
CA ASN A 653 6.92 -11.29 -16.73
C ASN A 653 6.88 -12.47 -17.73
N THR A 654 7.63 -12.34 -18.81
CA THR A 654 7.76 -13.36 -19.86
C THR A 654 8.27 -14.65 -19.24
N GLN A 655 7.73 -15.80 -19.62
CA GLN A 655 8.28 -17.10 -19.21
C GLN A 655 9.15 -17.66 -20.33
N GLU A 656 10.43 -17.90 -20.04
CA GLU A 656 11.46 -18.34 -20.98
C GLU A 656 11.90 -19.79 -20.71
N ILE A 657 12.53 -20.40 -21.72
CA ILE A 657 13.24 -21.69 -21.57
C ILE A 657 14.68 -21.43 -21.14
N TRP A 658 15.11 -22.11 -20.09
CA TRP A 658 16.43 -22.04 -19.49
C TRP A 658 17.12 -23.40 -19.51
N THR A 659 18.45 -23.38 -19.44
CA THR A 659 19.28 -24.58 -19.45
C THR A 659 20.45 -24.51 -18.47
N VAL A 660 20.88 -25.67 -17.98
CA VAL A 660 22.16 -25.87 -17.29
C VAL A 660 22.79 -27.19 -17.72
N SER A 661 24.12 -27.24 -17.76
CA SER A 661 24.83 -28.48 -18.06
C SER A 661 24.66 -29.53 -16.97
N SER A 662 24.89 -30.81 -17.29
CA SER A 662 24.89 -31.90 -16.30
C SER A 662 25.87 -31.70 -15.15
N ALA A 663 26.96 -30.95 -15.37
CA ALA A 663 27.94 -30.60 -14.34
C ALA A 663 27.46 -29.48 -13.39
N GLY A 664 26.32 -28.85 -13.68
CA GLY A 664 25.84 -27.66 -13.00
C GLY A 664 26.54 -26.38 -13.47
N GLY A 665 26.29 -25.27 -12.77
CA GLY A 665 26.87 -23.96 -13.03
C GLY A 665 25.84 -22.83 -13.02
N GLN A 666 26.11 -21.79 -13.80
CA GLN A 666 25.18 -20.67 -14.01
C GLN A 666 24.13 -21.08 -15.06
N ALA A 667 22.86 -21.00 -14.70
CA ALA A 667 21.77 -21.23 -15.63
C ALA A 667 21.77 -20.16 -16.75
N GLN A 668 21.41 -20.55 -17.97
CA GLN A 668 21.37 -19.66 -19.13
C GLN A 668 20.00 -19.70 -19.80
N SER A 669 19.44 -18.53 -20.13
CA SER A 669 18.26 -18.42 -20.97
C SER A 669 18.61 -18.76 -22.41
N LEU A 670 17.74 -19.49 -23.10
CA LEU A 670 17.83 -19.72 -24.54
C LEU A 670 17.32 -18.52 -25.37
N GLY A 671 16.74 -17.50 -24.73
CA GLY A 671 16.07 -16.39 -25.42
C GLY A 671 14.83 -16.84 -26.20
N VAL A 672 14.16 -17.90 -25.72
CA VAL A 672 12.91 -18.43 -26.28
C VAL A 672 11.80 -18.32 -25.24
N PRO A 673 10.82 -17.43 -25.44
CA PRO A 673 10.76 -16.39 -26.47
C PRO A 673 11.80 -15.28 -26.26
N THR A 674 11.96 -14.43 -27.28
CA THR A 674 12.77 -13.22 -27.18
C THR A 674 12.10 -12.23 -26.23
N ARG A 675 12.89 -11.63 -25.34
CA ARG A 675 12.40 -10.63 -24.38
C ARG A 675 11.78 -9.43 -25.08
N ALA A 676 10.74 -8.89 -24.45
CA ALA A 676 10.11 -7.65 -24.85
C ALA A 676 11.13 -6.50 -24.93
N THR A 677 11.03 -5.71 -25.99
CA THR A 677 11.75 -4.46 -26.18
C THR A 677 10.99 -3.31 -25.50
N PRO A 678 11.57 -2.09 -25.38
CA PRO A 678 10.88 -0.93 -24.81
C PRO A 678 9.60 -0.56 -25.58
N GLU A 679 9.61 -0.81 -26.89
CA GLU A 679 8.49 -0.52 -27.79
C GLU A 679 7.30 -1.46 -27.53
N ASP A 680 7.59 -2.70 -27.07
CA ASP A 680 6.61 -3.71 -26.68
C ASP A 680 5.97 -3.42 -25.32
N ALA A 681 6.49 -2.45 -24.56
CA ALA A 681 6.07 -2.16 -23.19
C ALA A 681 4.75 -1.37 -23.09
N LYS A 682 4.09 -1.13 -24.22
CA LYS A 682 2.75 -0.54 -24.31
C LYS A 682 1.70 -1.52 -23.78
N PRO A 683 0.63 -1.05 -23.12
CA PRO A 683 -0.38 -1.90 -22.48
C PRO A 683 -1.10 -2.90 -23.41
N GLN A 684 -1.00 -2.73 -24.74
CA GLN A 684 -1.75 -3.54 -25.71
C GLN A 684 -0.98 -4.73 -26.31
N VAL A 685 0.31 -4.94 -25.98
CA VAL A 685 1.05 -6.10 -26.51
C VAL A 685 1.08 -7.20 -25.45
N LEU A 686 0.39 -8.31 -25.72
CA LEU A 686 0.31 -9.49 -24.86
C LEU A 686 1.70 -10.03 -24.48
N HIS A 687 1.84 -10.55 -23.26
CA HIS A 687 3.08 -11.19 -22.82
C HIS A 687 3.15 -12.64 -23.32
N GLN A 688 4.37 -13.16 -23.47
CA GLN A 688 4.58 -14.52 -23.94
C GLN A 688 4.88 -15.45 -22.77
N PHE A 689 4.19 -16.59 -22.72
CA PHE A 689 4.28 -17.51 -21.58
C PHE A 689 4.45 -18.95 -22.05
N VAL A 690 5.67 -19.46 -21.94
CA VAL A 690 6.01 -20.83 -22.33
C VAL A 690 5.44 -21.83 -21.32
N SER A 691 4.28 -22.38 -21.64
CA SER A 691 3.57 -23.37 -20.82
C SER A 691 3.99 -24.82 -21.08
N GLY A 692 4.81 -25.04 -22.10
CA GLY A 692 5.35 -26.34 -22.48
C GLY A 692 6.22 -26.21 -23.71
N TYR A 693 7.24 -27.08 -23.83
CA TYR A 693 8.16 -27.07 -24.95
C TYR A 693 8.61 -28.50 -25.31
N ALA A 694 9.05 -28.66 -26.55
CA ALA A 694 9.66 -29.88 -27.07
C ALA A 694 10.78 -29.50 -28.05
N VAL A 695 11.83 -30.32 -28.14
CA VAL A 695 13.02 -30.00 -28.94
C VAL A 695 13.27 -31.10 -29.97
N ASP A 696 13.59 -30.69 -31.20
CA ASP A 696 13.96 -31.55 -32.32
C ASP A 696 15.15 -30.95 -33.07
N GLY A 697 16.35 -31.47 -32.81
CA GLY A 697 17.59 -30.90 -33.34
C GLY A 697 17.75 -29.42 -32.96
N ASP A 698 17.91 -28.55 -33.98
CA ASP A 698 18.03 -27.10 -33.80
C ASP A 698 16.68 -26.37 -33.67
N THR A 699 15.55 -27.08 -33.60
CA THR A 699 14.20 -26.47 -33.51
C THR A 699 13.56 -26.73 -32.15
N ILE A 700 13.05 -25.66 -31.52
CA ILE A 700 12.24 -25.73 -30.30
C ILE A 700 10.79 -25.43 -30.66
N TYR A 701 9.90 -26.36 -30.38
CA TYR A 701 8.46 -26.14 -30.39
C TYR A 701 8.01 -25.73 -28.99
N TRP A 702 7.13 -24.75 -28.89
CA TRP A 702 6.67 -24.27 -27.59
C TRP A 702 5.27 -23.67 -27.65
N LEU A 703 4.56 -23.78 -26.53
CA LEU A 703 3.19 -23.28 -26.36
C LEU A 703 3.21 -21.93 -25.68
N ASP A 704 2.71 -20.91 -26.36
CA ASP A 704 2.42 -19.61 -25.78
C ASP A 704 0.99 -19.62 -25.23
N ARG A 705 0.85 -19.74 -23.90
CA ARG A 705 -0.46 -19.84 -23.26
C ARG A 705 -1.28 -18.57 -23.44
N ASP A 706 -0.65 -17.42 -23.23
CA ASP A 706 -1.38 -16.15 -23.14
C ASP A 706 -1.73 -15.60 -24.52
N ASN A 707 -0.91 -15.90 -25.54
CA ASN A 707 -1.25 -15.62 -26.94
C ASN A 707 -2.02 -16.75 -27.64
N ARG A 708 -2.27 -17.88 -26.95
CA ARG A 708 -2.99 -19.06 -27.48
C ARG A 708 -2.40 -19.58 -28.79
N GLN A 709 -1.08 -19.73 -28.83
CA GLN A 709 -0.33 -20.11 -30.02
C GLN A 709 0.60 -21.28 -29.77
N LEU A 710 0.78 -22.13 -30.77
CA LEU A 710 1.90 -23.06 -30.87
C LEU A 710 2.94 -22.48 -31.83
N GLN A 711 4.16 -22.32 -31.34
CA GLN A 711 5.25 -21.69 -32.08
C GLN A 711 6.43 -22.65 -32.25
N SER A 712 7.27 -22.37 -33.25
CA SER A 712 8.61 -22.95 -33.39
C SER A 712 9.67 -21.88 -33.47
N THR A 713 10.77 -22.10 -32.78
CA THR A 713 11.95 -21.24 -32.82
C THR A 713 13.16 -22.05 -33.24
N ASP A 714 13.87 -21.57 -34.27
CA ASP A 714 15.17 -22.10 -34.65
C ASP A 714 16.23 -21.53 -33.70
N ILE A 715 16.96 -22.41 -32.99
CA ILE A 715 17.89 -22.03 -31.91
C ILE A 715 19.08 -21.22 -32.44
N GLN A 716 19.55 -21.51 -33.65
CA GLN A 716 20.74 -20.87 -34.21
C GLN A 716 20.45 -19.45 -34.71
N SER A 717 19.31 -19.27 -35.36
CA SER A 717 18.88 -17.97 -35.90
C SER A 717 18.04 -17.15 -34.93
N GLY A 718 17.50 -17.76 -33.88
CA GLY A 718 16.53 -17.15 -32.96
C GLY A 718 15.18 -16.84 -33.62
N LYS A 719 14.94 -17.29 -34.85
CA LYS A 719 13.74 -16.94 -35.61
C LYS A 719 12.56 -17.77 -35.16
N THR A 720 11.49 -17.09 -34.74
CA THR A 720 10.22 -17.71 -34.32
C THR A 720 9.15 -17.63 -35.41
N SER A 721 8.38 -18.70 -35.57
CA SER A 721 7.23 -18.77 -36.46
C SER A 721 6.04 -19.47 -35.80
N THR A 722 4.84 -18.93 -36.01
CA THR A 722 3.58 -19.53 -35.54
C THR A 722 3.21 -20.74 -36.38
N ILE A 723 3.02 -21.89 -35.73
CA ILE A 723 2.61 -23.15 -36.36
C ILE A 723 1.09 -23.29 -36.36
N LEU A 724 0.46 -22.96 -35.23
CA LEU A 724 -0.97 -23.14 -35.00
C LEU A 724 -1.53 -22.03 -34.10
N ASP A 725 -2.71 -21.54 -34.46
CA ASP A 725 -3.57 -20.63 -33.69
C ASP A 725 -5.04 -21.06 -33.89
N ASN A 726 -5.99 -20.49 -33.13
CA ASN A 726 -7.40 -20.87 -33.25
C ASN A 726 -8.01 -20.52 -34.62
N ASP A 727 -7.54 -19.47 -35.29
CA ASP A 727 -8.03 -19.10 -36.62
C ASP A 727 -7.65 -20.18 -37.66
N LYS A 728 -6.40 -20.61 -37.65
CA LYS A 728 -5.91 -21.71 -38.50
C LYS A 728 -6.61 -23.02 -38.17
N ILE A 729 -6.89 -23.30 -36.88
CA ILE A 729 -7.65 -24.50 -36.52
C ILE A 729 -9.07 -24.44 -37.09
N GLY A 730 -9.77 -23.31 -36.94
CA GLY A 730 -11.11 -23.11 -37.51
C GLY A 730 -11.11 -23.28 -39.03
N LEU A 731 -10.10 -22.77 -39.73
CA LEU A 731 -9.95 -22.96 -41.18
C LEU A 731 -9.70 -24.42 -41.58
N LEU A 732 -8.97 -25.19 -40.76
CA LEU A 732 -8.64 -26.59 -41.04
C LEU A 732 -9.76 -27.57 -40.68
N THR A 733 -10.63 -27.21 -39.73
CA THR A 733 -11.58 -28.15 -39.11
C THR A 733 -13.05 -27.70 -39.17
N GLY A 734 -13.34 -26.45 -39.54
CA GLY A 734 -14.69 -25.88 -39.57
C GLY A 734 -15.22 -25.45 -38.19
N ASP A 735 -16.52 -25.20 -38.10
CA ASP A 735 -17.19 -24.66 -36.90
C ASP A 735 -17.70 -25.73 -35.91
N GLU A 736 -17.21 -26.97 -35.98
CA GLU A 736 -17.67 -28.04 -35.08
C GLU A 736 -17.11 -27.89 -33.65
N ALA A 737 -17.99 -28.03 -32.64
CA ALA A 737 -17.61 -27.97 -31.22
C ALA A 737 -16.64 -29.09 -30.77
N SER A 738 -16.40 -30.09 -31.61
CA SER A 738 -15.45 -31.20 -31.44
C SER A 738 -14.02 -30.90 -31.92
N ASN A 739 -13.76 -29.72 -32.47
CA ASN A 739 -12.49 -29.38 -33.11
C ASN A 739 -11.37 -29.07 -32.11
N ALA A 740 -10.11 -29.25 -32.52
CA ALA A 740 -8.99 -28.86 -31.68
C ALA A 740 -9.05 -27.37 -31.32
N PHE A 741 -8.36 -26.96 -30.26
CA PHE A 741 -8.33 -25.55 -29.83
C PHE A 741 -7.06 -25.26 -29.02
N LEU A 742 -6.77 -23.96 -28.87
CA LEU A 742 -5.75 -23.41 -28.00
C LEU A 742 -6.43 -22.41 -27.05
N ASN A 743 -6.73 -22.83 -25.81
CA ASN A 743 -7.40 -21.96 -24.83
C ASN A 743 -6.47 -21.62 -23.66
N SER A 744 -6.03 -22.65 -22.95
CA SER A 744 -4.98 -22.59 -21.94
C SER A 744 -4.04 -23.79 -22.12
N PRO A 745 -3.37 -23.89 -23.29
CA PRO A 745 -2.53 -25.02 -23.60
C PRO A 745 -1.36 -25.10 -22.62
N ARG A 746 -0.91 -26.32 -22.31
CA ARG A 746 0.21 -26.61 -21.41
C ARG A 746 0.83 -27.96 -21.75
N ASN A 747 2.08 -28.15 -21.32
CA ASN A 747 2.81 -29.41 -21.40
C ASN A 747 2.87 -30.01 -22.82
N LEU A 748 3.93 -29.69 -23.56
CA LEU A 748 4.12 -30.11 -24.95
C LEU A 748 5.03 -31.35 -25.01
N GLN A 749 4.68 -32.34 -25.84
CA GLN A 749 5.49 -33.52 -26.11
C GLN A 749 5.59 -33.75 -27.61
N LEU A 750 6.74 -34.21 -28.09
CA LEU A 750 6.98 -34.51 -29.51
C LEU A 750 7.19 -36.01 -29.71
N GLN A 751 6.53 -36.57 -30.72
CA GLN A 751 6.75 -37.93 -31.19
C GLN A 751 6.76 -37.99 -32.71
N GLY A 752 7.93 -38.27 -33.28
CA GLY A 752 8.13 -38.19 -34.73
C GLY A 752 7.83 -36.79 -35.24
N GLN A 753 6.82 -36.64 -36.10
CA GLN A 753 6.34 -35.35 -36.61
C GLN A 753 5.02 -34.88 -35.98
N THR A 754 4.63 -35.45 -34.82
CA THR A 754 3.37 -35.12 -34.15
C THR A 754 3.64 -34.54 -32.77
N LEU A 755 3.08 -33.37 -32.51
CA LEU A 755 3.10 -32.69 -31.23
C LEU A 755 1.82 -33.02 -30.47
N PHE A 756 1.94 -33.25 -29.16
CA PHE A 756 0.82 -33.49 -28.26
C PHE A 756 0.85 -32.50 -27.10
N TRP A 757 -0.31 -31.98 -26.72
CA TRP A 757 -0.43 -31.07 -25.58
C TRP A 757 -1.73 -31.30 -24.80
N VAL A 758 -1.79 -30.68 -23.63
CA VAL A 758 -2.99 -30.64 -22.79
C VAL A 758 -3.59 -29.23 -22.85
N ASP A 759 -4.91 -29.15 -22.94
CA ASP A 759 -5.66 -27.89 -22.90
C ASP A 759 -6.87 -28.02 -21.97
N GLU A 760 -7.57 -26.93 -21.70
CA GLU A 760 -8.65 -26.84 -20.71
C GLU A 760 -9.94 -26.29 -21.29
N LEU A 761 -11.05 -26.99 -20.98
CA LEU A 761 -12.40 -26.63 -21.41
C LEU A 761 -13.41 -26.93 -20.29
N GLY A 762 -14.01 -25.88 -19.73
CA GLY A 762 -15.11 -25.99 -18.75
C GLY A 762 -14.78 -26.85 -17.53
N GLY A 763 -13.56 -26.76 -16.98
CA GLY A 763 -13.10 -27.56 -15.84
C GLY A 763 -12.69 -29.01 -16.18
N THR A 764 -12.61 -29.35 -17.46
CA THR A 764 -12.07 -30.64 -17.96
C THR A 764 -10.80 -30.41 -18.77
N SER A 765 -9.99 -31.46 -18.91
CA SER A 765 -8.76 -31.39 -19.72
C SER A 765 -8.93 -32.18 -21.01
N VAL A 766 -8.41 -31.61 -22.10
CA VAL A 766 -8.41 -32.25 -23.42
C VAL A 766 -6.97 -32.43 -23.88
N ILE A 767 -6.60 -33.66 -24.24
CA ILE A 767 -5.31 -33.95 -24.88
C ILE A 767 -5.51 -33.87 -26.38
N GLN A 768 -4.65 -33.11 -27.04
CA GLN A 768 -4.78 -32.77 -28.45
C GLN A 768 -3.46 -33.00 -29.17
N SER A 769 -3.52 -33.13 -30.49
CA SER A 769 -2.33 -33.35 -31.31
C SER A 769 -2.37 -32.57 -32.62
N VAL A 770 -1.19 -32.24 -33.15
CA VAL A 770 -1.03 -31.62 -34.46
C VAL A 770 0.28 -32.08 -35.08
N GLN A 771 0.37 -32.11 -36.41
CA GLN A 771 1.67 -32.31 -37.06
C GLN A 771 2.56 -31.08 -36.87
N THR A 772 3.88 -31.24 -36.90
CA THR A 772 4.86 -30.14 -36.75
C THR A 772 4.74 -29.06 -37.84
N ASN A 773 4.11 -29.38 -38.98
CA ASN A 773 3.76 -28.43 -40.04
C ASN A 773 2.46 -27.63 -39.76
N GLY A 774 1.78 -27.90 -38.64
CA GLY A 774 0.53 -27.27 -38.22
C GLY A 774 -0.73 -27.82 -38.88
N ASN A 775 -0.65 -28.95 -39.58
CA ASN A 775 -1.79 -29.60 -40.22
C ASN A 775 -2.39 -30.72 -39.35
N SER A 776 -3.61 -31.11 -39.70
CA SER A 776 -4.36 -32.22 -39.07
C SER A 776 -4.53 -32.09 -37.54
N PRO A 777 -4.91 -30.91 -37.01
CA PRO A 777 -5.12 -30.76 -35.58
C PRO A 777 -6.30 -31.63 -35.13
N THR A 778 -6.11 -32.44 -34.09
CA THR A 778 -7.04 -33.51 -33.70
C THR A 778 -7.17 -33.55 -32.17
N ARG A 779 -8.40 -33.71 -31.65
CA ARG A 779 -8.61 -34.07 -30.24
C ARG A 779 -8.37 -35.56 -30.04
N VAL A 780 -7.55 -35.91 -29.07
CA VAL A 780 -7.12 -37.30 -28.81
C VAL A 780 -7.86 -37.88 -27.61
N VAL A 781 -7.86 -37.17 -26.47
CA VAL A 781 -8.50 -37.64 -25.23
C VAL A 781 -9.29 -36.50 -24.59
N HIS A 782 -10.47 -36.83 -24.07
CA HIS A 782 -11.22 -35.97 -23.17
C HIS A 782 -11.20 -36.58 -21.76
N SER A 783 -10.56 -35.90 -20.81
CA SER A 783 -10.38 -36.38 -19.43
C SER A 783 -11.07 -35.43 -18.45
N PRO A 784 -12.09 -35.89 -17.70
CA PRO A 784 -12.71 -35.09 -16.63
C PRO A 784 -11.67 -34.67 -15.57
N GLY A 785 -11.74 -33.43 -15.11
CA GLY A 785 -10.78 -32.86 -14.15
C GLY A 785 -9.46 -32.38 -14.77
N GLN A 786 -8.48 -32.11 -13.92
CA GLN A 786 -7.23 -31.44 -14.30
C GLN A 786 -6.12 -32.44 -14.62
N VAL A 787 -5.65 -32.43 -15.87
CA VAL A 787 -4.44 -33.12 -16.31
C VAL A 787 -3.25 -32.18 -16.21
N VAL A 788 -2.25 -32.55 -15.40
CA VAL A 788 -1.09 -31.68 -15.08
C VAL A 788 0.13 -31.97 -15.94
N GLN A 789 0.29 -33.21 -16.42
CA GLN A 789 1.44 -33.60 -17.25
C GLN A 789 1.05 -34.72 -18.23
N LEU A 790 1.71 -34.74 -19.38
CA LEU A 790 1.62 -35.73 -20.44
C LEU A 790 3.03 -36.28 -20.73
N ILE A 791 3.15 -37.59 -20.99
CA ILE A 791 4.38 -38.24 -21.45
C ILE A 791 4.04 -39.16 -22.63
N VAL A 792 4.89 -39.12 -23.66
CA VAL A 792 4.83 -40.06 -24.79
C VAL A 792 5.86 -41.17 -24.61
N ASP A 793 5.42 -42.43 -24.65
CA ASP A 793 6.31 -43.58 -24.82
C ASP A 793 6.51 -43.86 -26.31
N ALA A 794 7.61 -43.33 -26.84
CA ALA A 794 7.98 -43.48 -28.25
C ALA A 794 8.12 -44.94 -28.69
N SER A 795 8.60 -45.82 -27.81
CA SER A 795 8.91 -47.21 -28.16
C SER A 795 7.67 -48.10 -28.20
N LYS A 796 6.60 -47.69 -27.51
CA LYS A 796 5.33 -48.43 -27.42
C LYS A 796 4.17 -47.72 -28.10
N GLU A 797 4.39 -46.51 -28.65
CA GLU A 797 3.37 -45.67 -29.25
C GLU A 797 2.17 -45.44 -28.30
N LYS A 798 2.48 -45.13 -27.04
CA LYS A 798 1.47 -44.87 -26.00
C LYS A 798 1.60 -43.46 -25.40
N LEU A 799 0.45 -42.87 -25.10
CA LEU A 799 0.32 -41.63 -24.33
C LEU A 799 -0.02 -41.97 -22.89
N TYR A 800 0.67 -41.32 -21.95
CA TYR A 800 0.41 -41.38 -20.52
C TYR A 800 0.06 -40.00 -20.00
N TRP A 801 -0.92 -39.89 -19.12
CA TRP A 801 -1.26 -38.62 -18.50
C TRP A 801 -1.58 -38.76 -17.02
N LEU A 802 -1.19 -37.74 -16.27
CA LEU A 802 -1.45 -37.62 -14.84
C LEU A 802 -2.63 -36.67 -14.62
N ASN A 803 -3.71 -37.21 -14.05
CA ASN A 803 -4.88 -36.44 -13.65
C ASN A 803 -4.83 -36.19 -12.14
N SER A 804 -4.59 -34.94 -11.74
CA SER A 804 -4.42 -34.56 -10.34
C SER A 804 -5.75 -34.55 -9.58
N THR A 805 -6.84 -34.12 -10.21
CA THR A 805 -8.18 -34.10 -9.61
C THR A 805 -8.70 -35.50 -9.31
N ALA A 806 -8.51 -36.42 -10.26
CA ALA A 806 -8.94 -37.80 -10.11
C ALA A 806 -7.91 -38.67 -9.36
N GLY A 807 -6.72 -38.15 -9.06
CA GLY A 807 -5.66 -38.88 -8.36
C GLY A 807 -5.25 -40.16 -9.09
N GLN A 808 -5.05 -40.08 -10.42
CA GLN A 808 -4.77 -41.26 -11.24
C GLN A 808 -3.85 -41.00 -12.43
N ILE A 809 -3.08 -42.02 -12.81
CA ILE A 809 -2.34 -42.07 -14.09
C ILE A 809 -3.11 -42.98 -15.04
N SER A 810 -3.28 -42.54 -16.28
CA SER A 810 -4.01 -43.27 -17.33
C SER A 810 -3.17 -43.35 -18.60
N ARG A 811 -3.53 -44.25 -19.52
CA ARG A 811 -2.84 -44.38 -20.82
C ARG A 811 -3.77 -44.72 -21.97
N CYS A 812 -3.32 -44.43 -23.19
CA CYS A 812 -3.97 -44.85 -24.45
C CYS A 812 -2.91 -44.97 -25.55
N ASN A 813 -3.30 -45.40 -26.75
CA ASN A 813 -2.41 -45.27 -27.92
C ASN A 813 -2.35 -43.81 -28.42
N LEU A 814 -1.46 -43.50 -29.37
CA LEU A 814 -1.31 -42.13 -29.90
C LEU A 814 -2.57 -41.56 -30.57
N GLU A 815 -3.51 -42.41 -30.98
CA GLU A 815 -4.78 -42.02 -31.61
C GLU A 815 -5.94 -41.85 -30.60
N GLY A 816 -5.68 -42.00 -29.29
CA GLY A 816 -6.71 -41.92 -28.25
C GLY A 816 -7.57 -43.19 -28.11
N ARG A 817 -7.23 -44.25 -28.83
CA ARG A 817 -7.90 -45.56 -28.77
C ARG A 817 -7.22 -46.44 -27.70
N GLN A 818 -7.85 -47.59 -27.40
CA GLN A 818 -7.37 -48.54 -26.38
C GLN A 818 -7.12 -47.86 -25.03
N MET A 819 -8.09 -47.04 -24.61
CA MET A 819 -7.99 -46.23 -23.41
C MET A 819 -8.07 -47.09 -22.15
N GLU A 820 -7.08 -46.91 -21.27
CA GLU A 820 -6.95 -47.59 -19.98
C GLU A 820 -6.92 -46.51 -18.88
N ILE A 821 -8.07 -46.29 -18.23
CA ILE A 821 -8.23 -45.28 -17.19
C ILE A 821 -7.81 -45.82 -15.83
N GLY A 822 -6.98 -45.04 -15.14
CA GLY A 822 -6.53 -45.36 -13.79
C GLY A 822 -5.70 -46.63 -13.74
N ILE A 823 -4.65 -46.71 -14.56
CA ILE A 823 -3.65 -47.78 -14.44
C ILE A 823 -2.89 -47.69 -13.12
N ILE A 824 -2.76 -46.49 -12.54
CA ILE A 824 -2.38 -46.27 -11.16
C ILE A 824 -3.44 -45.35 -10.55
N LYS A 825 -3.96 -45.68 -9.37
CA LYS A 825 -5.06 -44.97 -8.68
C LYS A 825 -4.67 -44.60 -7.26
N GLY A 826 -5.43 -43.67 -6.67
CA GLY A 826 -5.27 -43.28 -5.26
C GLY A 826 -4.05 -42.40 -5.02
N LEU A 827 -3.57 -41.70 -6.05
CA LEU A 827 -2.46 -40.76 -5.91
C LEU A 827 -2.92 -39.57 -5.06
N ARG A 828 -2.06 -39.14 -4.13
CA ARG A 828 -2.36 -38.02 -3.23
C ARG A 828 -1.73 -36.73 -3.73
N ARG A 829 -2.56 -35.83 -4.28
CA ARG A 829 -2.14 -34.52 -4.85
C ARG A 829 -0.87 -34.64 -5.71
N PRO A 830 -0.93 -35.44 -6.79
CA PRO A 830 0.26 -35.68 -7.59
C PRO A 830 0.63 -34.46 -8.42
N THR A 831 1.92 -34.15 -8.49
CA THR A 831 2.45 -32.93 -9.12
C THR A 831 3.14 -33.20 -10.45
N SER A 832 3.90 -34.29 -10.56
CA SER A 832 4.66 -34.64 -11.76
C SER A 832 4.89 -36.16 -11.83
N PHE A 833 5.14 -36.70 -13.02
CA PHE A 833 5.48 -38.11 -13.22
C PHE A 833 6.56 -38.30 -14.30
N ALA A 834 7.20 -39.46 -14.30
CA ALA A 834 8.23 -39.87 -15.25
C ALA A 834 8.08 -41.36 -15.60
N LEU A 835 8.60 -41.77 -16.76
CA LEU A 835 8.47 -43.13 -17.29
C LEU A 835 9.84 -43.68 -17.70
N ASP A 836 10.21 -44.85 -17.17
CA ASP A 836 11.25 -45.70 -17.75
C ASP A 836 10.57 -46.74 -18.65
N SER A 837 10.55 -46.47 -19.95
CA SER A 837 9.94 -47.37 -20.93
C SER A 837 10.72 -48.69 -21.08
N LYS A 838 12.04 -48.71 -20.90
CA LYS A 838 12.84 -49.93 -21.10
C LYS A 838 12.56 -50.95 -20.00
N LYS A 839 12.49 -50.49 -18.75
CA LYS A 839 12.20 -51.35 -17.59
C LYS A 839 10.72 -51.40 -17.23
N GLN A 840 9.87 -50.69 -17.96
CA GLN A 840 8.43 -50.61 -17.74
C GLN A 840 8.13 -50.18 -16.29
N LYS A 841 8.72 -49.06 -15.85
CA LYS A 841 8.50 -48.47 -14.52
C LYS A 841 7.95 -47.06 -14.62
N LEU A 842 7.00 -46.74 -13.74
CA LEU A 842 6.48 -45.39 -13.52
C LEU A 842 7.02 -44.81 -12.23
N PHE A 843 7.24 -43.50 -12.26
CA PHE A 843 7.63 -42.70 -11.11
C PHE A 843 6.72 -41.49 -11.02
N TRP A 844 6.30 -41.10 -9.82
CA TRP A 844 5.53 -39.86 -9.65
C TRP A 844 5.86 -39.18 -8.33
N ALA A 845 5.59 -37.88 -8.30
CA ALA A 845 5.71 -37.05 -7.12
C ALA A 845 4.33 -36.72 -6.57
N GLU A 846 4.22 -36.80 -5.25
CA GLU A 846 3.03 -36.47 -4.47
C GLU A 846 3.36 -35.37 -3.47
N SER A 847 2.39 -34.50 -3.17
CA SER A 847 2.48 -33.53 -2.08
C SER A 847 1.55 -33.95 -0.93
N ASP A 848 2.13 -34.51 0.13
CA ASP A 848 1.37 -34.89 1.33
C ASP A 848 1.29 -33.70 2.29
N LYS A 849 0.12 -33.49 2.92
CA LYS A 849 -0.05 -32.47 3.99
C LYS A 849 -0.29 -33.22 5.30
N SER A 850 0.25 -32.71 6.41
CA SER A 850 -0.12 -33.20 7.73
C SER A 850 -1.63 -33.05 7.96
N ALA A 851 -2.21 -33.83 8.88
CA ALA A 851 -3.63 -33.73 9.25
C ALA A 851 -4.04 -32.33 9.74
N THR A 852 -3.07 -31.54 10.21
CA THR A 852 -3.22 -30.15 10.66
C THR A 852 -3.00 -29.12 9.55
N GLY A 853 -2.57 -29.53 8.35
CA GLY A 853 -2.24 -28.63 7.22
C GLY A 853 -0.87 -27.95 7.31
N THR A 854 -0.23 -28.01 8.47
CA THR A 854 0.94 -27.22 8.84
C THR A 854 2.23 -27.60 8.10
N ILE A 855 2.50 -28.91 7.98
CA ILE A 855 3.70 -29.42 7.32
C ILE A 855 3.32 -30.06 5.98
N SER A 856 4.03 -29.69 4.92
CA SER A 856 3.98 -30.40 3.65
C SER A 856 5.22 -31.29 3.46
N ARG A 857 5.07 -32.46 2.84
CA ARG A 857 6.20 -33.30 2.45
C ARG A 857 5.97 -33.87 1.07
N GLY A 858 6.93 -33.62 0.18
CA GLY A 858 7.01 -34.27 -1.10
C GLY A 858 7.37 -35.74 -0.94
N VAL A 859 6.69 -36.61 -1.67
CA VAL A 859 6.99 -38.04 -1.71
C VAL A 859 7.21 -38.45 -3.15
N LEU A 860 8.35 -39.08 -3.41
CA LEU A 860 8.63 -39.76 -4.67
C LEU A 860 8.17 -41.21 -4.53
N MET A 861 7.38 -41.62 -5.51
CA MET A 861 6.75 -42.93 -5.60
C MET A 861 7.21 -43.63 -6.86
N SER A 862 7.19 -44.96 -6.84
CA SER A 862 7.47 -45.79 -8.01
C SER A 862 6.48 -46.95 -8.08
N SER A 863 6.24 -47.46 -9.28
CA SER A 863 5.51 -48.71 -9.48
C SER A 863 5.93 -49.37 -10.79
N ASP A 864 5.83 -50.69 -10.84
CA ASP A 864 5.92 -51.39 -12.11
C ASP A 864 4.71 -51.02 -12.97
N LEU A 865 4.93 -50.92 -14.28
CA LEU A 865 3.87 -50.58 -15.21
C LEU A 865 2.93 -51.79 -15.37
N PRO A 866 1.63 -51.66 -15.04
CA PRO A 866 0.71 -52.77 -15.16
C PRO A 866 0.46 -53.13 -16.62
N LYS A 867 0.24 -54.42 -16.87
CA LYS A 867 -0.10 -54.96 -18.18
C LYS A 867 -1.51 -54.56 -18.60
N SER A 868 -2.41 -54.31 -17.65
CA SER A 868 -3.78 -53.82 -17.91
C SER A 868 -4.32 -52.94 -16.77
N SER A 869 -5.38 -52.16 -17.01
CA SER A 869 -6.05 -51.35 -15.98
C SER A 869 -6.75 -52.13 -14.85
N ILE A 870 -6.80 -53.46 -14.95
CA ILE A 870 -7.39 -54.36 -13.95
C ILE A 870 -6.31 -54.98 -13.06
N GLU A 871 -5.04 -54.94 -13.49
CA GLU A 871 -3.93 -55.45 -12.68
C GLU A 871 -3.63 -54.47 -11.55
N GLU A 872 -3.80 -54.92 -10.32
CA GLU A 872 -3.38 -54.16 -9.14
C GLU A 872 -1.87 -54.31 -8.95
N VAL A 873 -1.18 -53.20 -9.10
CA VAL A 873 0.23 -53.04 -8.75
C VAL A 873 0.31 -52.19 -7.48
N SER A 874 1.17 -52.62 -6.54
CA SER A 874 1.42 -51.86 -5.32
C SER A 874 2.45 -50.77 -5.61
N PRO A 875 2.13 -49.48 -5.37
CA PRO A 875 3.12 -48.42 -5.34
C PRO A 875 4.13 -48.60 -4.22
N ASP A 876 5.40 -48.38 -4.51
CA ASP A 876 6.47 -48.30 -3.54
C ASP A 876 6.90 -46.85 -3.35
N LYS A 877 6.97 -46.42 -2.09
CA LYS A 877 7.61 -45.15 -1.75
C LYS A 877 9.13 -45.27 -1.89
N ILE A 878 9.71 -44.55 -2.83
CA ILE A 878 11.16 -44.52 -3.04
C ILE A 878 11.86 -43.48 -2.18
N ARG A 879 11.27 -42.29 -1.97
CA ARG A 879 11.85 -41.27 -1.09
C ARG A 879 10.81 -40.30 -0.54
N THR A 880 11.00 -39.88 0.71
CA THR A 880 10.37 -38.67 1.25
C THR A 880 11.40 -37.53 1.15
N LEU A 881 11.00 -36.41 0.56
CA LEU A 881 11.83 -35.20 0.46
C LEU A 881 11.93 -34.52 1.83
N GLU A 882 12.77 -33.49 1.93
CA GLU A 882 12.89 -32.73 3.17
C GLU A 882 11.55 -32.07 3.55
N VAL A 883 11.46 -31.63 4.81
CA VAL A 883 10.27 -30.96 5.32
C VAL A 883 10.01 -29.73 4.46
N ASP A 884 8.76 -29.56 4.05
CA ASP A 884 8.30 -28.46 3.20
C ASP A 884 8.96 -28.39 1.82
N MET A 885 9.54 -29.48 1.32
CA MET A 885 9.94 -29.60 -0.07
C MET A 885 9.04 -30.54 -0.86
N TYR A 886 8.66 -30.14 -2.08
CA TYR A 886 7.94 -31.02 -3.01
C TYR A 886 8.44 -30.83 -4.45
N ALA A 887 8.35 -31.89 -5.26
CA ALA A 887 8.80 -31.83 -6.65
C ALA A 887 7.74 -31.15 -7.54
N VAL A 888 8.15 -30.13 -8.29
CA VAL A 888 7.30 -29.38 -9.24
C VAL A 888 7.49 -29.82 -10.69
N GLY A 889 8.58 -30.51 -10.99
CA GLY A 889 8.83 -31.14 -12.28
C GLY A 889 9.79 -32.32 -12.13
N MET A 890 9.53 -33.41 -12.84
CA MET A 890 10.33 -34.63 -12.79
C MET A 890 10.47 -35.25 -14.18
N THR A 891 11.64 -35.84 -14.44
CA THR A 891 11.92 -36.59 -15.66
C THR A 891 12.90 -37.74 -15.39
N PHE A 892 12.96 -38.71 -16.31
CA PHE A 892 13.85 -39.87 -16.20
C PHE A 892 15.02 -39.73 -17.17
N ASN A 893 16.24 -39.92 -16.67
CA ASN A 893 17.46 -39.99 -17.46
C ASN A 893 17.79 -41.45 -17.81
N PRO A 894 17.53 -41.91 -19.05
CA PRO A 894 17.79 -43.29 -19.45
C PRO A 894 19.28 -43.60 -19.63
N GLN A 895 20.16 -42.60 -19.74
CA GLN A 895 21.60 -42.82 -19.91
C GLN A 895 22.28 -43.16 -18.59
N GLU A 896 21.89 -42.48 -17.52
CA GLU A 896 22.45 -42.66 -16.17
C GLU A 896 21.59 -43.52 -15.25
N ASP A 897 20.41 -43.93 -15.70
CA ASP A 897 19.44 -44.71 -14.91
C ASP A 897 19.02 -44.00 -13.61
N GLN A 898 18.75 -42.70 -13.74
CA GLN A 898 18.46 -41.78 -12.64
C GLN A 898 17.18 -40.98 -12.89
N LEU A 899 16.53 -40.55 -11.82
CA LEU A 899 15.48 -39.54 -11.84
C LEU A 899 16.10 -38.17 -11.63
N ALA A 900 15.64 -37.18 -12.39
CA ALA A 900 15.93 -35.77 -12.16
C ALA A 900 14.63 -35.05 -11.81
N PHE A 901 14.68 -34.15 -10.83
CA PHE A 901 13.51 -33.37 -10.42
C PHE A 901 13.91 -31.99 -9.92
N ILE A 902 13.03 -31.01 -10.15
CA ILE A 902 13.09 -29.71 -9.51
C ILE A 902 12.21 -29.80 -8.26
N ALA A 903 12.81 -29.59 -7.10
CA ALA A 903 12.10 -29.43 -5.85
C ALA A 903 11.91 -27.95 -5.56
N ALA A 904 10.69 -27.56 -5.20
CA ALA A 904 10.38 -26.26 -4.66
C ALA A 904 10.23 -26.36 -3.15
N GLU A 905 10.74 -25.36 -2.44
CA GLU A 905 10.47 -25.17 -1.02
C GLU A 905 9.09 -24.51 -0.86
N LYS A 906 8.26 -25.05 0.02
CA LYS A 906 7.12 -24.35 0.61
C LYS A 906 7.72 -23.45 1.69
N PRO A 907 7.34 -22.15 1.75
CA PRO A 907 7.79 -21.32 2.85
C PRO A 907 7.38 -21.98 4.17
N LEU A 908 8.36 -22.25 5.04
CA LEU A 908 8.13 -22.85 6.35
C LEU A 908 7.15 -21.98 7.15
N GLU A 909 6.27 -22.59 7.94
CA GLU A 909 5.52 -21.84 8.96
C GLU A 909 6.52 -21.16 9.90
N GLY A 910 6.51 -19.83 9.94
CA GLY A 910 7.51 -19.04 10.65
C GLY A 910 8.85 -18.89 9.91
N TYR A 911 8.88 -18.98 8.57
CA TYR A 911 10.05 -18.57 7.76
C TYR A 911 10.28 -17.06 7.92
N ILE A 912 10.98 -16.72 9.00
CA ILE A 912 11.50 -15.40 9.29
C ILE A 912 12.87 -15.36 8.62
N GLY A 913 13.06 -14.43 7.68
CA GLY A 913 14.32 -14.17 6.99
C GLY A 913 15.53 -14.46 7.88
N HIS A 914 16.22 -15.55 7.57
CA HIS A 914 17.38 -15.96 8.36
C HIS A 914 18.46 -14.89 8.29
N HIS A 915 19.09 -14.58 9.43
CA HIS A 915 20.30 -13.74 9.54
C HIS A 915 21.55 -14.37 8.88
N ALA A 916 21.41 -15.14 7.80
CA ALA A 916 22.46 -15.97 7.25
C ALA A 916 23.35 -15.23 6.24
N GLY A 917 22.92 -14.06 5.73
CA GLY A 917 23.64 -13.36 4.66
C GLY A 917 23.81 -14.22 3.40
N LYS A 918 22.85 -15.13 3.15
CA LYS A 918 22.85 -16.09 2.04
C LYS A 918 21.49 -16.06 1.38
N VAL A 919 21.50 -16.06 0.04
CA VAL A 919 20.31 -16.19 -0.81
C VAL A 919 19.45 -17.36 -0.34
N HIS A 920 18.17 -17.11 -0.06
CA HIS A 920 17.18 -18.18 0.06
C HIS A 920 16.81 -18.67 -1.35
N ALA A 921 17.37 -19.82 -1.73
CA ALA A 921 16.97 -20.49 -2.96
C ALA A 921 15.60 -21.14 -2.75
N THR A 922 14.63 -20.81 -3.59
CA THR A 922 13.26 -21.35 -3.50
C THR A 922 13.12 -22.64 -4.30
N HIS A 923 14.04 -22.90 -5.24
CA HIS A 923 14.01 -24.02 -6.18
C HIS A 923 15.38 -24.68 -6.28
N HIS A 924 15.38 -26.01 -6.35
CA HIS A 924 16.58 -26.82 -6.32
C HIS A 924 16.48 -27.97 -7.33
N LEU A 925 17.51 -28.14 -8.16
CA LEU A 925 17.61 -29.25 -9.10
C LEU A 925 18.32 -30.43 -8.44
N PHE A 926 17.68 -31.59 -8.42
CA PHE A 926 18.22 -32.83 -7.86
C PHE A 926 18.23 -33.96 -8.87
N THR A 927 19.17 -34.88 -8.69
CA THR A 927 19.13 -36.22 -9.26
C THR A 927 19.13 -37.27 -8.16
N CYS A 928 18.55 -38.43 -8.41
CA CYS A 928 18.64 -39.59 -7.55
C CYS A 928 18.54 -40.89 -8.36
N SER A 929 18.95 -42.01 -7.77
CA SER A 929 18.73 -43.32 -8.39
C SER A 929 17.23 -43.65 -8.46
N VAL A 930 16.84 -44.57 -9.34
CA VAL A 930 15.46 -45.07 -9.45
C VAL A 930 14.90 -45.72 -8.17
N THR A 931 15.76 -46.06 -7.20
CA THR A 931 15.33 -46.55 -5.87
C THR A 931 15.23 -45.44 -4.83
N GLY A 932 15.48 -44.19 -5.21
CA GLY A 932 15.54 -43.04 -4.31
C GLY A 932 16.83 -42.98 -3.50
N SER A 933 17.89 -43.71 -3.84
CA SER A 933 19.21 -43.56 -3.21
C SER A 933 20.09 -42.53 -3.95
N ASN A 934 21.26 -42.21 -3.39
CA ASN A 934 22.28 -41.35 -4.04
C ASN A 934 21.74 -40.00 -4.53
N ILE A 935 20.90 -39.34 -3.72
CA ILE A 935 20.39 -38.02 -4.06
C ILE A 935 21.54 -37.01 -4.10
N THR A 936 21.63 -36.27 -5.20
CA THR A 936 22.68 -35.28 -5.45
C THR A 936 22.02 -33.99 -5.97
N GLN A 937 22.38 -32.85 -5.40
CA GLN A 937 21.94 -31.55 -5.92
C GLN A 937 22.86 -31.14 -7.07
N ILE A 938 22.26 -30.74 -8.20
CA ILE A 938 22.98 -30.14 -9.31
C ILE A 938 22.98 -28.62 -9.09
N PRO A 939 24.15 -27.97 -8.95
CA PRO A 939 24.21 -26.53 -8.79
C PRO A 939 23.63 -25.82 -10.01
N ALA A 940 22.58 -25.03 -9.84
CA ALA A 940 21.95 -24.25 -10.89
C ALA A 940 21.70 -22.82 -10.39
N SER A 941 22.74 -21.98 -10.43
CA SER A 941 22.61 -20.58 -10.00
C SER A 941 21.65 -19.83 -10.92
N GLY A 942 20.66 -19.12 -10.34
CA GLY A 942 19.58 -18.46 -11.06
C GLY A 942 18.35 -19.33 -11.35
N LEU A 943 18.27 -20.55 -10.80
CA LEU A 943 17.06 -21.37 -10.81
C LEU A 943 16.02 -20.76 -9.85
N ASP A 944 14.90 -20.28 -10.38
CA ASP A 944 13.84 -19.67 -9.57
C ASP A 944 12.48 -19.76 -10.27
N LEU A 945 11.42 -20.11 -9.52
CA LEU A 945 10.05 -20.30 -10.05
C LEU A 945 10.02 -21.19 -11.30
N ALA A 946 10.81 -22.26 -11.26
CA ALA A 946 11.01 -23.16 -12.37
C ALA A 946 9.91 -24.23 -12.45
N SER A 947 9.44 -24.47 -13.67
CA SER A 947 8.45 -25.51 -13.99
C SER A 947 8.81 -26.20 -15.31
N ASN A 948 8.25 -27.38 -15.56
CA ASN A 948 8.59 -28.26 -16.68
C ASN A 948 10.08 -28.67 -16.66
N LEU A 949 10.40 -29.97 -16.61
CA LEU A 949 11.80 -30.43 -16.61
C LEU A 949 11.99 -31.44 -17.72
N SER A 950 13.01 -31.23 -18.56
CA SER A 950 13.43 -32.20 -19.56
C SER A 950 14.95 -32.34 -19.59
N ILE A 951 15.43 -33.48 -20.08
CA ILE A 951 16.85 -33.72 -20.34
C ILE A 951 17.02 -33.89 -21.84
N ILE A 952 17.88 -33.07 -22.46
CA ILE A 952 18.18 -33.13 -23.88
C ILE A 952 19.70 -33.05 -24.03
N ASP A 953 20.30 -34.02 -24.70
CA ASP A 953 21.75 -34.13 -24.92
C ASP A 953 22.62 -33.96 -23.66
N GLY A 954 22.11 -34.42 -22.51
CA GLY A 954 22.80 -34.33 -21.21
C GLY A 954 22.67 -32.98 -20.50
N ASN A 955 21.96 -32.01 -21.08
CA ASN A 955 21.63 -30.75 -20.39
C ASN A 955 20.22 -30.81 -19.81
N TYR A 956 20.01 -30.11 -18.69
CA TYR A 956 18.71 -29.95 -18.06
C TYR A 956 18.06 -28.67 -18.57
N TYR A 957 16.81 -28.77 -19.01
CA TYR A 957 16.02 -27.64 -19.48
C TYR A 957 14.77 -27.48 -18.62
N TRP A 958 14.34 -26.23 -18.43
CA TRP A 958 13.10 -25.89 -17.75
C TRP A 958 12.55 -24.55 -18.21
N THR A 959 11.37 -24.20 -17.71
CA THR A 959 10.74 -22.89 -17.93
C THR A 959 10.74 -22.07 -16.65
N GLN A 960 11.09 -20.78 -16.72
CA GLN A 960 11.03 -19.84 -15.59
C GLN A 960 10.88 -18.38 -16.06
N SER A 961 10.65 -17.44 -15.14
CA SER A 961 10.55 -16.01 -15.46
C SER A 961 11.82 -15.48 -16.14
N ALA A 962 11.63 -14.62 -17.14
CA ALA A 962 12.68 -13.90 -17.84
C ALA A 962 13.28 -12.83 -16.93
N SER A 963 14.45 -13.12 -16.36
CA SER A 963 15.19 -12.14 -15.56
C SER A 963 16.48 -11.68 -16.23
N TYR A 964 16.79 -10.40 -16.06
CA TYR A 964 18.08 -9.81 -16.41
C TYR A 964 19.14 -10.17 -15.37
N TYR A 965 18.79 -10.09 -14.08
CA TYR A 965 19.66 -10.42 -12.96
C TYR A 965 18.87 -11.21 -11.91
N HIS A 966 19.48 -12.26 -11.39
CA HIS A 966 18.96 -13.03 -10.27
C HIS A 966 19.76 -12.77 -9.00
N ASP A 967 19.11 -12.95 -7.85
CA ASP A 967 19.75 -13.00 -6.53
C ASP A 967 20.54 -11.72 -6.20
N VAL A 968 19.94 -10.56 -6.51
CA VAL A 968 20.54 -9.24 -6.25
C VAL A 968 20.29 -8.86 -4.80
N TYR A 969 21.36 -8.65 -4.04
CA TYR A 969 21.29 -8.22 -2.65
C TYR A 969 21.23 -6.69 -2.54
N ILE A 970 20.13 -6.16 -2.02
CA ILE A 970 19.94 -4.73 -1.80
C ILE A 970 19.90 -4.43 -0.31
N THR A 971 20.72 -3.47 0.12
CA THR A 971 20.78 -3.00 1.51
C THR A 971 20.70 -1.48 1.57
N MET A 972 20.58 -0.92 2.77
CA MET A 972 20.55 0.53 2.98
C MET A 972 21.87 1.23 2.62
N ASN A 973 23.01 0.56 2.83
CA ASN A 973 24.33 1.20 2.74
C ASN A 973 25.17 0.76 1.52
N ALA A 974 24.70 -0.24 0.77
CA ALA A 974 25.36 -0.76 -0.43
C ALA A 974 24.41 -0.68 -1.62
N PRO A 975 24.35 0.48 -2.31
CA PRO A 975 23.49 0.64 -3.47
C PRO A 975 23.98 -0.19 -4.66
N VAL A 976 23.02 -0.80 -5.36
CA VAL A 976 23.23 -1.54 -6.60
C VAL A 976 23.08 -0.57 -7.77
N GLU A 977 24.03 -0.59 -8.71
CA GLU A 977 23.89 0.10 -9.99
C GLU A 977 23.38 -0.88 -11.04
N PHE A 978 22.31 -0.50 -11.74
CA PHE A 978 21.72 -1.31 -12.81
C PHE A 978 21.41 -0.44 -14.02
N ASP A 979 21.97 -0.83 -15.16
CA ASP A 979 21.67 -0.21 -16.44
C ASP A 979 20.43 -0.89 -17.02
N SER A 980 19.33 -0.15 -17.06
CA SER A 980 18.08 -0.66 -17.57
C SER A 980 18.23 -1.02 -19.07
N PRO A 981 18.00 -2.29 -19.44
CA PRO A 981 18.24 -2.76 -20.79
C PRO A 981 17.22 -2.20 -21.79
N THR A 982 16.15 -1.57 -21.32
CA THR A 982 15.07 -1.09 -22.15
C THR A 982 15.18 0.41 -22.41
N ASN A 983 15.27 1.25 -21.38
CA ASN A 983 15.34 2.71 -21.55
C ASN A 983 16.78 3.27 -21.59
N GLY A 984 17.80 2.41 -21.40
CA GLY A 984 19.20 2.80 -21.40
C GLY A 984 19.59 3.74 -20.25
N HIS A 985 18.76 3.86 -19.22
CA HIS A 985 19.04 4.65 -18.03
C HIS A 985 19.76 3.82 -16.99
N SER A 986 20.76 4.44 -16.35
CA SER A 986 21.49 3.85 -15.22
C SER A 986 20.81 4.28 -13.91
N TYR A 987 20.34 3.29 -13.16
CA TYR A 987 19.66 3.49 -11.88
C TYR A 987 20.54 3.02 -10.73
N ARG A 988 20.47 3.75 -9.62
CA ARG A 988 21.07 3.38 -8.34
C ARG A 988 19.96 3.01 -7.37
N LEU A 989 19.97 1.76 -6.92
CA LEU A 989 18.94 1.13 -6.11
C LEU A 989 19.49 0.85 -4.71
N PHE A 990 18.78 1.24 -3.67
CA PHE A 990 19.09 0.83 -2.29
C PHE A 990 17.83 0.66 -1.47
N GLN A 991 17.92 -0.13 -0.41
CA GLN A 991 16.81 -0.37 0.50
C GLN A 991 16.67 0.83 1.43
N GLU A 992 15.55 1.54 1.37
CA GLU A 992 15.34 2.71 2.19
C GLU A 992 14.69 2.39 3.53
N SER A 993 13.67 1.53 3.49
CA SER A 993 12.89 1.15 4.67
C SER A 993 12.07 -0.09 4.37
N PHE A 994 11.30 -0.56 5.33
CA PHE A 994 10.38 -1.68 5.16
C PHE A 994 9.11 -1.42 5.98
N SER A 995 8.05 -2.18 5.70
CA SER A 995 6.80 -2.19 6.47
C SER A 995 6.37 -3.63 6.76
N GLY A 996 5.56 -3.80 7.80
CA GLY A 996 5.18 -5.10 8.34
C GLY A 996 6.02 -5.53 9.56
N PRO A 997 5.82 -6.76 10.06
CA PRO A 997 4.99 -7.79 9.45
C PRO A 997 3.49 -7.50 9.60
N TRP A 998 2.73 -7.66 8.53
CA TRP A 998 1.27 -7.80 8.60
C TRP A 998 0.90 -9.27 8.72
N LYS A 999 -0.15 -9.56 9.50
CA LYS A 999 -0.63 -10.90 9.85
C LYS A 999 -1.97 -11.21 9.15
N PRO A 1000 -2.36 -12.50 9.01
CA PRO A 1000 -3.71 -12.87 8.59
C PRO A 1000 -4.79 -12.14 9.40
N GLY A 1001 -5.76 -11.54 8.70
CA GLY A 1001 -6.75 -10.63 9.26
C GLY A 1001 -6.42 -9.13 9.11
N ASP A 1002 -5.16 -8.76 8.88
CA ASP A 1002 -4.82 -7.38 8.53
C ASP A 1002 -5.26 -7.05 7.09
N PRO A 1003 -5.81 -5.85 6.82
CA PRO A 1003 -6.28 -5.49 5.47
C PRO A 1003 -5.21 -5.62 4.37
N GLU A 1004 -3.96 -5.24 4.66
CA GLU A 1004 -2.86 -5.35 3.70
C GLU A 1004 -2.45 -6.81 3.44
N TYR A 1005 -2.60 -7.69 4.43
CA TYR A 1005 -2.32 -9.11 4.28
C TYR A 1005 -3.36 -9.76 3.35
N GLU A 1006 -4.65 -9.60 3.66
CA GLU A 1006 -5.76 -10.20 2.89
C GLU A 1006 -5.83 -9.70 1.44
N ARG A 1007 -5.32 -8.49 1.20
CA ARG A 1007 -5.25 -7.88 -0.13
C ARG A 1007 -4.21 -8.56 -1.03
N VAL A 1008 -3.06 -8.90 -0.46
CA VAL A 1008 -1.87 -9.30 -1.21
C VAL A 1008 -1.72 -10.81 -1.22
N ILE A 1009 -2.09 -11.48 -0.14
CA ILE A 1009 -1.88 -12.91 0.01
C ILE A 1009 -3.17 -13.67 -0.35
N PRO A 1010 -3.12 -14.67 -1.24
CA PRO A 1010 -4.28 -15.52 -1.53
C PRO A 1010 -4.84 -16.17 -0.25
N ALA A 1011 -6.16 -16.31 -0.17
CA ALA A 1011 -6.83 -16.87 1.01
C ALA A 1011 -6.43 -18.32 1.35
N ASP A 1012 -5.87 -19.05 0.38
CA ASP A 1012 -5.36 -20.41 0.55
C ASP A 1012 -3.85 -20.48 0.89
N SER A 1013 -3.18 -19.32 0.96
CA SER A 1013 -1.79 -19.21 1.40
C SER A 1013 -1.64 -19.58 2.87
N GLN A 1014 -0.45 -20.05 3.23
CA GLN A 1014 -0.06 -20.38 4.60
C GLN A 1014 1.07 -19.47 5.09
N GLN A 1015 1.31 -18.35 4.40
CA GLN A 1015 2.19 -17.29 4.89
C GLN A 1015 1.61 -16.74 6.20
N GLU A 1016 2.45 -16.30 7.14
CA GLU A 1016 1.98 -15.69 8.39
C GLU A 1016 2.42 -14.24 8.52
N ASP A 1017 3.52 -13.89 7.87
CA ASP A 1017 4.10 -12.55 7.86
C ASP A 1017 4.18 -12.07 6.42
N LEU A 1018 3.65 -10.88 6.16
CA LEU A 1018 3.87 -10.16 4.93
C LEU A 1018 4.79 -8.98 5.20
N TYR A 1019 5.89 -8.87 4.45
CA TYR A 1019 6.73 -7.67 4.43
C TYR A 1019 6.62 -6.90 3.12
N LEU A 1020 6.78 -5.59 3.24
CA LEU A 1020 6.93 -4.65 2.12
C LEU A 1020 8.31 -4.02 2.21
N SER A 1021 9.11 -4.14 1.16
CA SER A 1021 10.37 -3.42 1.01
C SER A 1021 10.18 -2.14 0.23
N VAL A 1022 10.69 -1.03 0.75
CA VAL A 1022 10.71 0.25 0.03
C VAL A 1022 12.11 0.49 -0.52
N LEU A 1023 12.22 0.44 -1.84
CA LEU A 1023 13.47 0.65 -2.58
C LEU A 1023 13.55 2.06 -3.12
N THR A 1024 14.65 2.77 -2.89
CA THR A 1024 14.92 4.04 -3.59
C THR A 1024 15.43 3.77 -4.99
N VAL A 1025 14.93 4.52 -5.98
CA VAL A 1025 15.42 4.52 -7.37
C VAL A 1025 15.97 5.90 -7.70
N ASN A 1026 17.30 5.98 -7.82
CA ASN A 1026 17.97 7.24 -8.11
C ASN A 1026 18.63 7.25 -9.48
N ARG A 1027 18.45 8.34 -10.21
CA ARG A 1027 19.18 8.66 -11.45
C ARG A 1027 19.74 10.06 -11.35
N ASP A 1028 21.04 10.23 -11.59
CA ASP A 1028 21.67 11.55 -11.60
C ASP A 1028 22.50 11.76 -12.88
N PRO A 1029 21.92 12.37 -13.93
CA PRO A 1029 22.65 12.66 -15.17
C PRO A 1029 23.75 13.72 -14.99
N GLY A 1030 23.70 14.52 -13.93
CA GLY A 1030 24.69 15.54 -13.61
C GLY A 1030 25.97 14.99 -12.98
N ARG A 1031 25.93 13.77 -12.44
CA ARG A 1031 27.03 13.15 -11.67
C ARG A 1031 28.37 13.17 -12.40
N ALA A 1032 28.40 12.73 -13.65
CA ALA A 1032 29.64 12.69 -14.44
C ALA A 1032 30.23 14.09 -14.67
N ILE A 1033 29.37 15.08 -14.90
CA ILE A 1033 29.76 16.48 -15.10
C ILE A 1033 30.32 17.06 -13.79
N ARG A 1034 29.68 16.79 -12.64
CA ARG A 1034 30.19 17.23 -11.34
C ARG A 1034 31.55 16.61 -11.03
N ASN A 1035 31.74 15.31 -11.30
CA ASN A 1035 33.03 14.64 -11.12
C ASN A 1035 34.12 15.25 -12.00
N LEU A 1036 33.81 15.56 -13.27
CA LEU A 1036 34.72 16.29 -14.16
C LEU A 1036 35.05 17.68 -13.61
N GLY A 1037 34.05 18.42 -13.12
CA GLY A 1037 34.23 19.72 -12.47
C GLY A 1037 35.20 19.65 -11.29
N CYS A 1038 35.02 18.67 -10.39
CA CYS A 1038 35.94 18.43 -9.27
C CYS A 1038 37.37 18.17 -9.74
N LEU A 1039 37.56 17.34 -10.77
CA LEU A 1039 38.88 17.07 -11.35
C LEU A 1039 39.52 18.34 -11.91
N ILE A 1040 38.75 19.18 -12.61
CA ILE A 1040 39.21 20.47 -13.13
C ILE A 1040 39.59 21.43 -11.98
N VAL A 1041 38.82 21.46 -10.89
CA VAL A 1041 39.13 22.24 -9.69
C VAL A 1041 40.46 21.80 -9.08
N CYS A 1042 40.65 20.50 -8.87
CA CYS A 1042 41.90 19.93 -8.35
C CYS A 1042 43.09 20.27 -9.26
N LEU A 1043 42.92 20.13 -10.58
CA LEU A 1043 43.94 20.48 -11.57
C LEU A 1043 44.29 21.98 -11.54
N GLY A 1044 43.29 22.85 -11.47
CA GLY A 1044 43.50 24.31 -11.38
C GLY A 1044 44.25 24.71 -10.11
N ILE A 1045 43.90 24.10 -8.96
CA ILE A 1045 44.60 24.29 -7.69
C ILE A 1045 46.05 23.80 -7.80
N ALA A 1046 46.28 22.61 -8.36
CA ALA A 1046 47.62 22.06 -8.56
C ALA A 1046 48.47 22.97 -9.47
N ILE A 1047 47.92 23.47 -10.58
CA ILE A 1047 48.58 24.43 -11.47
C ILE A 1047 48.92 25.72 -10.73
N MET A 1048 48.00 26.22 -9.89
CA MET A 1048 48.23 27.44 -9.10
C MET A 1048 49.41 27.29 -8.13
N PHE A 1049 49.49 26.16 -7.42
CA PHE A 1049 50.63 25.86 -6.53
C PHE A 1049 51.93 25.61 -7.30
N TYR A 1050 51.88 24.87 -8.40
CA TYR A 1050 53.03 24.58 -9.25
C TYR A 1050 53.63 25.85 -9.87
N MET A 1051 52.80 26.73 -10.43
CA MET A 1051 53.24 28.02 -10.98
C MET A 1051 53.86 28.92 -9.91
N LYS A 1052 53.29 28.94 -8.70
CA LYS A 1052 53.80 29.71 -7.56
C LYS A 1052 55.16 29.19 -7.08
N ALA A 1053 55.39 27.87 -7.09
CA ALA A 1053 56.63 27.25 -6.65
C ALA A 1053 57.78 27.38 -7.67
N TYR A 1054 57.50 27.24 -8.97
CA TYR A 1054 58.56 27.09 -9.99
C TYR A 1054 58.82 28.34 -10.84
N PHE A 1055 57.82 29.21 -11.07
CA PHE A 1055 57.96 30.36 -11.98
C PHE A 1055 58.05 31.72 -11.27
N PHE A 1056 57.65 31.83 -10.00
CA PHE A 1056 57.61 33.10 -9.27
C PHE A 1056 58.38 33.05 -7.94
N LYS A 1057 59.71 32.95 -7.99
CA LYS A 1057 60.56 33.21 -6.81
C LYS A 1057 60.45 34.70 -6.41
N PRO A 1058 60.33 35.04 -5.11
CA PRO A 1058 60.32 36.43 -4.70
C PRO A 1058 61.65 37.10 -5.07
N ARG A 1059 61.59 38.23 -5.79
CA ARG A 1059 62.76 39.08 -6.07
C ARG A 1059 63.37 39.50 -4.73
N ARG A 1060 64.58 39.02 -4.40
CA ARG A 1060 65.41 39.55 -3.31
C ARG A 1060 65.46 41.07 -3.44
N LYS A 1061 64.97 41.81 -2.44
CA LYS A 1061 65.19 43.26 -2.35
C LYS A 1061 66.70 43.49 -2.36
N LYS A 1062 67.20 44.28 -3.32
CA LYS A 1062 68.58 44.78 -3.32
C LYS A 1062 68.81 45.56 -2.03
N ALA A 1063 69.86 45.22 -1.30
CA ALA A 1063 70.32 45.96 -0.14
C ALA A 1063 70.60 47.41 -0.54
N ALA A 1064 69.91 48.35 0.12
CA ALA A 1064 70.25 49.75 0.08
C ALA A 1064 71.32 50.01 1.15
N VAL A 1065 72.47 50.49 0.68
CA VAL A 1065 73.58 51.00 1.48
C VAL A 1065 73.10 52.28 2.19
N ILE A 1066 73.29 52.38 3.50
CA ILE A 1066 73.20 53.64 4.27
C ILE A 1066 74.48 53.74 5.14
N PRO A 1067 75.15 54.90 5.20
CA PRO A 1067 76.46 55.06 5.86
C PRO A 1067 76.36 55.22 7.38
N ALA A 1068 77.49 55.00 8.05
CA ALA A 1068 77.72 55.26 9.49
C ALA A 1068 77.63 56.75 9.83
N ASP A 1069 77.04 57.13 10.97
CA ASP A 1069 77.76 57.32 12.24
C ASP A 1069 76.82 57.69 13.43
N GLU A 1070 77.38 57.53 14.64
CA GLU A 1070 77.07 58.16 15.94
C GLU A 1070 75.95 57.62 16.89
N THR A 1071 76.41 56.78 17.84
CA THR A 1071 76.30 56.86 19.32
C THR A 1071 74.97 57.27 19.99
N ASN A 1072 74.33 56.35 20.74
CA ASN A 1072 74.52 56.24 22.20
C ASN A 1072 73.61 55.18 22.86
N ASP A 1073 74.27 54.36 23.69
CA ASP A 1073 73.92 53.92 25.04
C ASP A 1073 72.73 52.98 25.39
N THR A 1074 73.17 51.85 25.95
CA THR A 1074 72.75 51.19 27.20
C THR A 1074 71.65 50.11 27.22
N ALA A 1075 72.15 48.86 27.42
CA ALA A 1075 71.82 47.91 28.51
C ALA A 1075 70.39 47.32 28.60
N THR A 1076 70.11 46.07 28.95
CA THR A 1076 70.86 44.83 29.28
C THR A 1076 69.81 43.70 29.40
N ASN A 1077 70.29 42.45 29.22
CA ASN A 1077 69.75 41.16 29.70
C ASN A 1077 68.98 40.23 28.74
N THR A 1078 69.74 39.25 28.23
CA THR A 1078 69.47 37.79 28.08
C THR A 1078 69.10 37.08 29.40
N PRO A 1079 68.90 35.74 29.44
CA PRO A 1079 68.26 34.75 28.54
C PRO A 1079 67.14 33.97 29.35
N GLU A 1080 66.50 32.84 29.00
CA GLU A 1080 67.03 31.47 28.82
C GLU A 1080 65.87 30.43 28.70
N GLU A 1081 66.15 29.34 27.96
CA GLU A 1081 65.72 27.91 28.03
C GLU A 1081 64.32 27.50 28.55
N ALA A 1082 63.47 26.78 27.79
CA ALA A 1082 63.46 25.32 27.47
C ALA A 1082 62.94 24.42 28.63
N PRO A 1083 62.63 23.11 28.45
CA PRO A 1083 61.79 22.43 27.45
C PRO A 1083 60.87 21.32 28.05
N SER A 1084 60.24 20.55 27.14
CA SER A 1084 59.99 19.09 27.13
C SER A 1084 58.96 18.40 28.05
N ASP A 1085 58.11 17.63 27.37
CA ASP A 1085 57.63 16.27 27.65
C ASP A 1085 56.84 15.96 28.94
N ALA A 1086 55.64 15.39 28.78
CA ALA A 1086 55.45 13.93 28.89
C ALA A 1086 53.97 13.52 28.80
N SER A 1087 53.80 12.29 28.28
CA SER A 1087 52.66 11.36 28.28
C SER A 1087 51.45 11.68 27.41
#